data_AF-A0A0C2VG13-F1
#
_entry.id   AF-A0A0C2VG13-F1
#
_cell.length_a   1.000
_cell.length_b   1.000
_cell.length_c   1.000
_cell.angle_alpha   90.00
_cell.angle_beta   90.00
_cell.angle_gamma   90.00
#
_symmetry.space_group_name_H-M   'P 1'
#
loop_
_entity.id
_entity.type
_entity.pdbx_description
1 polymer ?
#
loop_
_entity_poly.entity_id
_entity_poly.type
_entity_poly.pdbx_seq_one_letter_code
_entity_poly.pdbx_strand_id
1 'polypeptide(L)'
;MINNKPTYISLFSSAGVGCYGFKLENFECIATNELLERRLNIQKLNNKCKYDSGYIKGDITLKETKDLIYNEINLWKQLGNDKVDVIIATPPCQGMSVANHKKRVDEINRNSLIVQSVELIKKIQPRFFIFENVSAFWKTGCVYNDQIISIGEMIKNHLSNDYVIQYRVLNFKNYGSNSSRTRTLVIGVNKNDASYISTFELFPSFQEEKTIKEVIGDLKELEWAEYDPDDFYHSFRTYPAHMKEWIKDLKESQSAFDNILDSKKPHKIVDGKIVINKSKNGDKYKRQSFSKVAPCIHTRSDQLASQNTIHPKQNRVFSIRELMKLMTIPSDFKWLDLSLEQLNKLTNEQKQKLSKKEELNIRQSIGEAVPTEIFRKIAFNIKKYLLQKKFTDKEVEYLIKINNLNSFDNLIEFIKNNKDDICFSSLAKIIELANSYKEQHSAFYTPTILLNHIYSVLPEFNKKEINVLEPSVGAGSFLNLILKKYEQIEKINLYVVDINSNNIEILKLLFSKGIIPNNVEIHYIISDYLNTNFNIKFDLIIGNPPFGKLSSAELKKYSQNSLYSQTLTNVVGLFLEKSIKISDNVSFILPKNFLNTKEFALTRLKLKDLISSIIDFNELGFKDVLIETINLTTSITRQSKVFIKSVVKNIEIYQDKDYIFDSKLPYWVIYRNSFFDNVFSKLIFDVFSVFRDRQITNKYLDNTNGINKIRVLKSRNINDTGTEIINLKNYDSYIDEDIAKNLIVFNYLDNDNVYLTPNMTYKPRLLKKQKGYIANGSIAILKNKSDYKITQKQLEYISSKEFREFYTIARNYQTRSLNIDSLSVFWFGINKEI
;
A
#
# COMPACT_ATOMS: atom_id res chain seq x y z
N MET A 1 23.05 5.85 -5.12
CA MET A 1 23.61 5.63 -6.46
C MET A 1 25.05 6.08 -6.53
N ILE A 2 25.88 5.26 -7.17
CA ILE A 2 27.29 5.52 -7.42
C ILE A 2 27.51 5.52 -8.93
N ASN A 3 28.04 6.62 -9.49
CA ASN A 3 28.21 6.79 -10.94
C ASN A 3 26.92 6.48 -11.74
N ASN A 4 25.76 6.98 -11.28
CA ASN A 4 24.42 6.71 -11.84
C ASN A 4 24.00 5.22 -11.85
N LYS A 5 24.70 4.36 -11.10
CA LYS A 5 24.28 2.98 -10.87
C LYS A 5 23.60 2.84 -9.52
N PRO A 6 22.36 2.30 -9.49
CA PRO A 6 21.74 1.87 -8.26
C PRO A 6 22.52 0.77 -7.55
N THR A 7 22.37 0.68 -6.24
CA THR A 7 23.10 -0.24 -5.37
C THR A 7 22.15 -1.18 -4.64
N TYR A 8 22.61 -2.39 -4.32
CA TYR A 8 21.80 -3.31 -3.53
C TYR A 8 22.62 -4.16 -2.55
N ILE A 9 21.92 -4.65 -1.52
CA ILE A 9 22.39 -5.69 -0.60
C ILE A 9 21.46 -6.90 -0.72
N SER A 10 22.03 -8.11 -0.74
CA SER A 10 21.27 -9.35 -0.77
C SER A 10 21.53 -10.18 0.48
N LEU A 11 20.49 -10.38 1.30
CA LEU A 11 20.54 -11.23 2.50
C LEU A 11 19.92 -12.60 2.19
N PHE A 12 20.49 -13.67 2.76
CA PHE A 12 20.11 -15.07 2.47
C PHE A 12 20.18 -15.38 0.97
N SER A 13 21.27 -14.95 0.33
CA SER A 13 21.35 -14.80 -1.12
C SER A 13 21.46 -16.12 -1.90
N SER A 14 21.61 -17.27 -1.24
CA SER A 14 21.78 -18.58 -1.86
C SER A 14 22.92 -18.55 -2.89
N ALA A 15 22.80 -19.20 -4.04
CA ALA A 15 23.80 -19.09 -5.11
C ALA A 15 23.72 -17.75 -5.90
N GLY A 16 22.86 -16.82 -5.49
CA GLY A 16 22.69 -15.52 -6.13
C GLY A 16 21.82 -15.51 -7.39
N VAL A 17 21.13 -16.61 -7.71
CA VAL A 17 20.30 -16.77 -8.93
C VAL A 17 19.22 -15.69 -9.07
N GLY A 18 18.42 -15.47 -8.02
CA GLY A 18 17.34 -14.47 -8.07
C GLY A 18 17.91 -13.06 -8.22
N CYS A 19 18.81 -12.68 -7.31
CA CYS A 19 19.42 -11.35 -7.31
C CYS A 19 20.44 -11.14 -8.43
N TYR A 20 20.71 -12.13 -9.28
CA TYR A 20 21.37 -11.92 -10.57
C TYR A 20 20.54 -10.99 -11.47
N GLY A 21 19.21 -10.94 -11.30
CA GLY A 21 18.34 -10.02 -12.01
C GLY A 21 18.69 -8.54 -11.78
N PHE A 22 19.15 -8.18 -10.58
CA PHE A 22 19.64 -6.83 -10.29
C PHE A 22 20.92 -6.51 -11.05
N LYS A 23 21.81 -7.50 -11.20
CA LYS A 23 23.02 -7.35 -12.00
C LYS A 23 22.71 -7.16 -13.49
N LEU A 24 21.72 -7.88 -14.03
CA LEU A 24 21.26 -7.68 -15.41
C LEU A 24 20.74 -6.26 -15.65
N GLU A 25 20.15 -5.63 -14.64
CA GLU A 25 19.71 -4.24 -14.69
C GLU A 25 20.83 -3.23 -14.31
N ASN A 26 22.09 -3.66 -14.27
CA ASN A 26 23.27 -2.84 -13.98
C ASN A 26 23.27 -2.21 -12.57
N PHE A 27 22.73 -2.91 -11.57
CA PHE A 27 22.94 -2.55 -10.17
C PHE A 27 24.28 -3.06 -9.67
N GLU A 28 24.90 -2.27 -8.79
CA GLU A 28 26.12 -2.64 -8.07
C GLU A 28 25.75 -3.34 -6.75
N CYS A 29 26.28 -4.55 -6.53
CA CYS A 29 26.09 -5.26 -5.28
C CYS A 29 27.10 -4.75 -4.24
N ILE A 30 26.59 -4.07 -3.21
CA ILE A 30 27.39 -3.62 -2.06
C ILE A 30 27.84 -4.86 -1.29
N ALA A 31 26.89 -5.63 -0.80
CA ALA A 31 27.16 -6.81 0.02
C ALA A 31 26.17 -7.93 -0.27
N THR A 32 26.65 -9.16 -0.16
CA THR A 32 25.84 -10.37 -0.22
C THR A 32 26.15 -11.22 1.01
N ASN A 33 25.13 -11.66 1.74
CA ASN A 33 25.28 -12.52 2.91
C ASN A 33 24.63 -13.89 2.67
N GLU A 34 25.44 -14.94 2.85
CA GLU A 34 25.05 -16.34 2.69
C GLU A 34 25.82 -17.21 3.69
N LEU A 35 25.15 -18.19 4.27
CA LEU A 35 25.75 -19.09 5.26
C LEU A 35 26.67 -20.14 4.60
N LEU A 36 26.27 -20.64 3.43
CA LEU A 36 26.95 -21.73 2.75
C LEU A 36 27.99 -21.22 1.74
N GLU A 37 29.27 -21.45 2.06
CA GLU A 37 30.41 -21.02 1.22
C GLU A 37 30.35 -21.52 -0.22
N ARG A 38 29.95 -22.79 -0.44
CA ARG A 38 29.79 -23.36 -1.79
C ARG A 38 28.81 -22.58 -2.68
N ARG A 39 27.84 -21.87 -2.08
CA ARG A 39 26.88 -21.02 -2.81
C ARG A 39 27.45 -19.63 -3.03
N LEU A 40 28.17 -19.10 -2.05
CA LEU A 40 28.90 -17.84 -2.19
C LEU A 40 29.96 -17.91 -3.29
N ASN A 41 30.63 -19.06 -3.44
CA ASN A 41 31.58 -19.30 -4.53
C ASN A 41 30.92 -19.19 -5.91
N ILE A 42 29.68 -19.68 -6.09
CA ILE A 42 28.93 -19.47 -7.34
C ILE A 42 28.68 -17.98 -7.59
N GLN A 43 28.40 -17.19 -6.54
CA GLN A 43 28.25 -15.74 -6.68
C GLN A 43 29.55 -15.07 -7.14
N LYS A 44 30.71 -15.53 -6.65
CA LYS A 44 32.03 -15.05 -7.06
C LYS A 44 32.30 -15.33 -8.54
N LEU A 45 31.97 -16.53 -9.03
CA LEU A 45 32.09 -16.88 -10.46
C LEU A 45 31.30 -15.95 -11.38
N ASN A 46 30.21 -15.39 -10.84
CA ASN A 46 29.35 -14.46 -11.55
C ASN A 46 29.71 -12.99 -11.29
N ASN A 47 30.84 -12.68 -10.65
CA ASN A 47 31.30 -11.31 -10.33
C ASN A 47 30.17 -10.46 -9.71
N LYS A 48 29.45 -11.03 -8.75
CA LYS A 48 28.25 -10.39 -8.20
C LYS A 48 28.59 -9.09 -7.45
N CYS A 49 29.49 -9.17 -6.47
CA CYS A 49 30.02 -8.01 -5.76
C CYS A 49 31.25 -7.49 -6.49
N LYS A 50 31.39 -6.16 -6.48
CA LYS A 50 32.56 -5.47 -7.06
C LYS A 50 33.83 -5.74 -6.27
N TYR A 51 33.71 -5.78 -4.94
CA TYR A 51 34.82 -6.03 -4.02
C TYR A 51 34.68 -7.40 -3.35
N ASP A 52 35.80 -8.08 -3.08
CA ASP A 52 35.77 -9.39 -2.44
C ASP A 52 35.23 -9.32 -0.99
N SER A 53 35.45 -8.19 -0.30
CA SER A 53 34.90 -7.87 1.02
C SER A 53 33.36 -7.87 1.05
N GLY A 54 32.72 -7.66 -0.09
CA GLY A 54 31.27 -7.73 -0.23
C GLY A 54 30.69 -9.15 -0.21
N TYR A 55 31.51 -10.21 -0.28
CA TYR A 55 31.06 -11.60 -0.16
C TYR A 55 31.15 -12.08 1.29
N ILE A 56 30.05 -11.93 2.04
CA ILE A 56 30.05 -12.13 3.49
C ILE A 56 29.49 -13.51 3.82
N LYS A 57 30.39 -14.46 4.11
CA LYS A 57 30.04 -15.77 4.69
C LYS A 57 29.79 -15.60 6.19
N GLY A 58 28.58 -15.88 6.65
CA GLY A 58 28.30 -15.82 8.08
C GLY A 58 26.82 -15.91 8.44
N ASP A 59 26.56 -16.25 9.70
CA ASP A 59 25.21 -16.20 10.28
C ASP A 59 24.83 -14.75 10.59
N ILE A 60 23.77 -14.28 9.93
CA ILE A 60 23.28 -12.89 10.04
C ILE A 60 22.81 -12.51 11.45
N THR A 61 22.59 -13.48 12.34
CA THR A 61 22.26 -13.24 13.75
C THR A 61 23.46 -12.72 14.54
N LEU A 62 24.68 -12.99 14.08
CA LEU A 62 25.92 -12.61 14.75
C LEU A 62 26.29 -11.17 14.46
N LYS A 63 26.73 -10.44 15.50
CA LYS A 63 27.18 -9.05 15.40
C LYS A 63 28.32 -8.90 14.38
N GLU A 64 29.31 -9.78 14.41
CA GLU A 64 30.46 -9.77 13.51
C GLU A 64 30.04 -9.81 12.03
N THR A 65 29.02 -10.62 11.69
CA THR A 65 28.49 -10.69 10.33
C THR A 65 27.80 -9.39 9.92
N LYS A 66 27.02 -8.79 10.82
CA LYS A 66 26.39 -7.48 10.58
C LYS A 66 27.42 -6.36 10.45
N ASP A 67 28.49 -6.41 11.25
CA ASP A 67 29.58 -5.42 11.23
C ASP A 67 30.32 -5.45 9.89
N LEU A 68 30.53 -6.63 9.29
CA LEU A 68 31.07 -6.74 7.92
C LEU A 68 30.17 -6.04 6.89
N ILE A 69 28.84 -6.19 6.99
CA ILE A 69 27.90 -5.50 6.10
C ILE A 69 28.00 -3.99 6.27
N TYR A 70 28.06 -3.50 7.52
CA TYR A 70 28.19 -2.06 7.79
C TYR A 70 29.53 -1.49 7.29
N ASN A 71 30.62 -2.24 7.43
CA ASN A 71 31.93 -1.83 6.93
C ASN A 71 31.92 -1.67 5.42
N GLU A 72 31.29 -2.59 4.69
CA GLU A 72 31.15 -2.48 3.24
C GLU A 72 30.27 -1.27 2.88
N ILE A 73 29.13 -1.04 3.55
CA ILE A 73 28.32 0.16 3.33
C ILE A 73 29.14 1.45 3.53
N ASN A 74 29.99 1.50 4.56
CA ASN A 74 30.86 2.65 4.83
C ASN A 74 31.90 2.86 3.72
N LEU A 75 32.49 1.78 3.20
CA LEU A 75 33.39 1.85 2.04
C LEU A 75 32.68 2.45 0.83
N TRP A 76 31.49 1.95 0.48
CA TRP A 76 30.72 2.47 -0.66
C TRP A 76 30.31 3.93 -0.45
N LYS A 77 30.03 4.34 0.78
CA LYS A 77 29.76 5.74 1.13
C LYS A 77 30.99 6.63 0.88
N GLN A 78 32.18 6.17 1.26
CA GLN A 78 33.44 6.88 0.98
C GLN A 78 33.73 6.98 -0.52
N LEU A 79 33.29 5.99 -1.30
CA LEU A 79 33.35 6.00 -2.77
C LEU A 79 32.27 6.86 -3.44
N GLY A 80 31.46 7.58 -2.67
CA GLY A 80 30.45 8.52 -3.17
C GLY A 80 29.05 7.94 -3.32
N ASN A 81 28.78 6.72 -2.84
CA ASN A 81 27.40 6.25 -2.77
C ASN A 81 26.63 6.98 -1.65
N ASP A 82 25.60 7.72 -2.02
CA ASP A 82 24.80 8.50 -1.08
C ASP A 82 24.03 7.62 -0.07
N LYS A 83 23.48 6.50 -0.54
CA LYS A 83 22.58 5.63 0.22
C LYS A 83 22.47 4.26 -0.42
N VAL A 84 22.19 3.23 0.39
CA VAL A 84 21.79 1.92 -0.13
C VAL A 84 20.44 2.05 -0.82
N ASP A 85 20.37 1.73 -2.12
CA ASP A 85 19.12 1.85 -2.85
C ASP A 85 18.15 0.72 -2.50
N VAL A 86 18.62 -0.54 -2.47
CA VAL A 86 17.74 -1.70 -2.22
C VAL A 86 18.35 -2.69 -1.23
N ILE A 87 17.54 -3.18 -0.28
CA ILE A 87 17.83 -4.42 0.45
C ILE A 87 16.85 -5.50 0.01
N ILE A 88 17.38 -6.64 -0.44
CA ILE A 88 16.61 -7.84 -0.76
C ILE A 88 16.89 -8.88 0.32
N ALA A 89 15.85 -9.50 0.85
CA ALA A 89 16.00 -10.60 1.78
C ALA A 89 15.03 -11.75 1.48
N THR A 90 15.57 -12.95 1.44
CA THR A 90 14.84 -14.21 1.23
C THR A 90 15.05 -15.15 2.42
N PRO A 91 14.66 -14.74 3.65
CA PRO A 91 14.94 -15.52 4.85
C PRO A 91 14.26 -16.90 4.77
N PRO A 92 14.96 -17.97 5.17
CA PRO A 92 14.39 -19.31 5.15
C PRO A 92 13.23 -19.38 6.15
N CYS A 93 12.08 -19.86 5.69
CA CYS A 93 10.90 -20.10 6.51
C CYS A 93 10.63 -21.61 6.51
N GLN A 94 10.69 -22.26 7.67
CA GLN A 94 10.49 -23.71 7.80
C GLN A 94 9.29 -24.01 8.71
N GLY A 95 8.59 -25.11 8.42
CA GLY A 95 7.37 -25.51 9.15
C GLY A 95 6.05 -25.16 8.44
N MET A 96 6.08 -24.88 7.14
CA MET A 96 4.91 -24.41 6.36
C MET A 96 4.49 -25.39 5.26
N SER A 97 4.31 -26.68 5.59
CA SER A 97 3.44 -27.52 4.76
C SER A 97 2.02 -27.37 5.27
N VAL A 98 1.05 -27.29 4.36
CA VAL A 98 -0.40 -27.32 4.65
C VAL A 98 -0.81 -28.62 5.40
N ALA A 99 0.13 -29.55 5.62
CA ALA A 99 -0.10 -30.90 6.10
C ALA A 99 0.41 -31.20 7.54
N ASN A 100 1.10 -30.29 8.23
CA ASN A 100 1.61 -30.56 9.59
C ASN A 100 1.17 -29.50 10.62
N HIS A 101 0.17 -29.85 11.42
CA HIS A 101 -0.45 -28.99 12.45
C HIS A 101 0.29 -28.92 13.81
N LYS A 102 1.47 -29.53 13.97
CA LYS A 102 2.23 -29.47 15.23
C LYS A 102 3.57 -28.76 15.02
N LYS A 103 3.62 -27.47 15.40
CA LYS A 103 4.80 -26.62 15.29
C LYS A 103 5.82 -26.98 16.37
N ARG A 104 7.06 -27.27 16.00
CA ARG A 104 8.18 -27.50 16.93
C ARG A 104 8.86 -26.16 17.27
N VAL A 105 9.49 -26.04 18.45
CA VAL A 105 10.20 -24.83 18.91
C VAL A 105 11.25 -24.36 17.90
N ASP A 106 11.98 -25.28 17.26
CA ASP A 106 12.98 -24.97 16.23
C ASP A 106 12.42 -24.29 14.97
N GLU A 107 11.15 -24.56 14.63
CA GLU A 107 10.48 -23.96 13.46
C GLU A 107 10.14 -22.48 13.73
N ILE A 108 9.81 -22.17 14.98
CA ILE A 108 9.54 -20.79 15.43
C ILE A 108 10.83 -19.97 15.41
N ASN A 109 11.95 -20.54 15.86
CA ASN A 109 13.27 -19.88 15.85
C ASN A 109 13.74 -19.56 14.42
N ARG A 110 13.53 -20.45 13.44
CA ARG A 110 13.85 -20.17 12.02
C ARG A 110 12.97 -19.06 11.44
N ASN A 111 11.69 -19.01 11.81
CA ASN A 111 10.79 -17.93 11.41
C ASN A 111 11.19 -16.56 12.01
N SER A 112 12.08 -16.51 13.01
CA SER A 112 12.62 -15.28 13.57
C SER A 112 13.82 -14.71 12.78
N LEU A 113 14.35 -15.39 11.76
CA LEU A 113 15.43 -14.83 10.91
C LEU A 113 14.99 -13.58 10.12
N ILE A 114 13.69 -13.44 9.85
CA ILE A 114 13.13 -12.21 9.28
C ILE A 114 13.35 -11.00 10.22
N VAL A 115 13.37 -11.20 11.55
CA VAL A 115 13.64 -10.13 12.53
C VAL A 115 15.01 -9.51 12.27
N GLN A 116 16.02 -10.32 11.96
CA GLN A 116 17.37 -9.85 11.65
C GLN A 116 17.40 -8.97 10.40
N SER A 117 16.59 -9.30 9.39
CA SER A 117 16.46 -8.48 8.19
C SER A 117 15.74 -7.16 8.47
N VAL A 118 14.69 -7.20 9.28
CA VAL A 118 13.93 -6.00 9.70
C VAL A 118 14.82 -5.06 10.51
N GLU A 119 15.63 -5.58 11.43
CA GLU A 119 16.64 -4.79 12.18
C GLU A 119 17.65 -4.13 11.24
N LEU A 120 18.18 -4.88 10.27
CA LEU A 120 19.12 -4.36 9.28
C LEU A 120 18.48 -3.25 8.44
N ILE A 121 17.26 -3.45 7.94
CA ILE A 121 16.53 -2.42 7.18
C ILE A 121 16.29 -1.19 8.05
N LYS A 122 15.86 -1.37 9.30
CA LYS A 122 15.61 -0.25 10.23
C LYS A 122 16.88 0.56 10.52
N LYS A 123 18.05 -0.08 10.59
CA LYS A 123 19.34 0.58 10.84
C LYS A 123 19.96 1.18 9.58
N ILE A 124 19.92 0.47 8.44
CA ILE A 124 20.51 0.90 7.17
C ILE A 124 19.63 1.94 6.47
N GLN A 125 18.31 1.88 6.69
CA GLN A 125 17.31 2.74 6.09
C GLN A 125 17.41 2.81 4.56
N PRO A 126 17.43 1.69 3.79
CA PRO A 126 17.53 1.75 2.33
C PRO A 126 16.36 2.52 1.67
N ARG A 127 16.50 2.99 0.43
CA ARG A 127 15.36 3.59 -0.31
C ARG A 127 14.21 2.60 -0.47
N PHE A 128 14.54 1.34 -0.79
CA PHE A 128 13.61 0.25 -0.97
C PHE A 128 14.03 -0.99 -0.18
N PHE A 129 13.04 -1.78 0.24
CA PHE A 129 13.28 -3.15 0.66
C PHE A 129 12.34 -4.12 -0.04
N ILE A 130 12.81 -5.35 -0.24
CA ILE A 130 12.06 -6.44 -0.85
C ILE A 130 12.22 -7.68 0.01
N PHE A 131 11.09 -8.23 0.47
CA PHE A 131 11.03 -9.59 0.98
C PHE A 131 10.34 -10.50 -0.02
N GLU A 132 10.93 -11.66 -0.28
CA GLU A 132 10.27 -12.76 -0.98
C GLU A 132 10.20 -13.97 -0.05
N ASN A 133 9.04 -14.62 -0.02
CA ASN A 133 8.86 -15.84 0.74
C ASN A 133 7.62 -16.64 0.30
N VAL A 134 7.38 -17.80 0.93
CA VAL A 134 6.23 -18.68 0.67
C VAL A 134 4.88 -17.96 0.87
N SER A 135 3.82 -18.44 0.21
CA SER A 135 2.51 -17.74 0.11
C SER A 135 1.82 -17.41 1.43
N ALA A 136 2.06 -18.19 2.50
CA ALA A 136 1.47 -17.95 3.81
C ALA A 136 2.32 -17.03 4.71
N PHE A 137 3.48 -16.58 4.25
CA PHE A 137 4.48 -15.82 5.01
C PHE A 137 3.89 -14.67 5.84
N TRP A 138 3.06 -13.83 5.22
CA TRP A 138 2.51 -12.64 5.87
C TRP A 138 1.71 -12.95 7.14
N LYS A 139 1.02 -14.09 7.17
CA LYS A 139 0.15 -14.52 8.28
C LYS A 139 0.85 -15.50 9.24
N THR A 140 2.06 -15.94 8.90
CA THR A 140 2.83 -16.88 9.74
C THR A 140 3.27 -16.19 11.03
N GLY A 141 3.20 -16.90 12.16
CA GLY A 141 3.70 -16.40 13.44
C GLY A 141 5.22 -16.51 13.56
N CYS A 142 5.86 -15.50 14.14
CA CYS A 142 7.26 -15.49 14.57
C CYS A 142 7.35 -15.09 16.04
N VAL A 143 8.45 -15.46 16.71
CA VAL A 143 8.73 -14.96 18.07
C VAL A 143 9.47 -13.64 17.99
N TYR A 144 8.91 -12.64 18.67
CA TYR A 144 9.49 -11.33 18.88
C TYR A 144 9.24 -10.93 20.34
N ASN A 145 10.32 -10.64 21.10
CA ASN A 145 10.26 -10.33 22.54
C ASN A 145 9.38 -11.31 23.35
N ASP A 146 9.61 -12.62 23.17
CA ASP A 146 8.87 -13.70 23.82
C ASP A 146 7.36 -13.77 23.52
N GLN A 147 6.88 -12.99 22.54
CA GLN A 147 5.51 -13.01 22.07
C GLN A 147 5.42 -13.57 20.65
N ILE A 148 4.34 -14.31 20.38
CA ILE A 148 4.02 -14.80 19.04
C ILE A 148 3.15 -13.75 18.35
N ILE A 149 3.72 -13.07 17.36
CA ILE A 149 3.01 -12.13 16.48
C ILE A 149 3.12 -12.60 15.04
N SER A 150 2.21 -12.15 14.17
CA SER A 150 2.37 -12.46 12.74
C SER A 150 3.57 -11.72 12.15
N ILE A 151 4.26 -12.31 11.19
CA ILE A 151 5.41 -11.68 10.51
C ILE A 151 4.98 -10.36 9.86
N GLY A 152 3.79 -10.30 9.26
CA GLY A 152 3.25 -9.07 8.67
C GLY A 152 3.04 -7.96 9.70
N GLU A 153 2.54 -8.30 10.88
CA GLU A 153 2.40 -7.36 12.01
C GLU A 153 3.77 -6.91 12.53
N MET A 154 4.73 -7.83 12.70
CA MET A 154 6.10 -7.49 13.09
C MET A 154 6.74 -6.51 12.10
N ILE A 155 6.67 -6.80 10.80
CA ILE A 155 7.20 -5.90 9.75
C ILE A 155 6.54 -4.52 9.85
N LYS A 156 5.21 -4.46 9.96
CA LYS A 156 4.47 -3.19 10.09
C LYS A 156 4.89 -2.42 11.34
N ASN A 157 4.87 -3.04 12.51
CA ASN A 157 5.20 -2.39 13.79
C ASN A 157 6.61 -1.79 13.79
N HIS A 158 7.55 -2.42 13.09
CA HIS A 158 8.94 -1.99 13.08
C HIS A 158 9.30 -1.00 11.96
N LEU A 159 8.62 -1.07 10.81
CA LEU A 159 9.02 -0.35 9.60
C LEU A 159 7.97 0.63 9.07
N SER A 160 6.67 0.56 9.45
CA SER A 160 5.63 1.42 8.87
C SER A 160 5.76 2.91 9.24
N ASN A 161 6.54 3.22 10.28
CA ASN A 161 6.89 4.59 10.63
C ASN A 161 7.79 5.24 9.57
N ASP A 162 8.70 4.46 8.97
CA ASP A 162 9.70 4.95 8.01
C ASP A 162 9.37 4.58 6.56
N TYR A 163 8.54 3.56 6.34
CA TYR A 163 8.22 2.98 5.04
C TYR A 163 6.73 2.91 4.77
N VAL A 164 6.35 3.12 3.52
CA VAL A 164 5.06 2.65 2.98
C VAL A 164 5.27 1.22 2.50
N ILE A 165 4.48 0.28 3.02
CA ILE A 165 4.68 -1.16 2.84
C ILE A 165 3.46 -1.77 2.19
N GLN A 166 3.67 -2.52 1.10
CA GLN A 166 2.64 -3.30 0.43
C GLN A 166 3.11 -4.74 0.28
N TYR A 167 2.17 -5.69 0.40
CA TYR A 167 2.43 -7.08 0.09
C TYR A 167 1.41 -7.62 -0.92
N ARG A 168 1.84 -8.60 -1.74
CA ARG A 168 0.98 -9.35 -2.67
C ARG A 168 1.38 -10.82 -2.67
N VAL A 169 0.39 -11.70 -2.77
CA VAL A 169 0.61 -13.12 -3.06
C VAL A 169 0.45 -13.31 -4.56
N LEU A 170 1.55 -13.63 -5.24
CA LEU A 170 1.60 -13.74 -6.70
C LEU A 170 2.00 -15.16 -7.10
N ASN A 171 1.45 -15.67 -8.20
CA ASN A 171 2.05 -16.82 -8.88
C ASN A 171 3.00 -16.33 -9.96
N PHE A 172 4.30 -16.55 -9.78
CA PHE A 172 5.33 -16.01 -10.66
C PHE A 172 5.23 -16.43 -12.13
N LYS A 173 4.49 -17.51 -12.46
CA LYS A 173 4.18 -17.86 -13.87
C LYS A 173 3.47 -16.74 -14.62
N ASN A 174 2.70 -15.92 -13.91
CA ASN A 174 1.97 -14.79 -14.47
C ASN A 174 2.74 -13.47 -14.39
N TYR A 175 4.04 -13.51 -14.04
CA TYR A 175 4.87 -12.32 -13.86
C TYR A 175 6.26 -12.49 -14.49
N GLY A 176 6.40 -13.45 -15.43
CA GLY A 176 7.61 -13.67 -16.23
C GLY A 176 8.39 -14.94 -15.90
N SER A 177 8.05 -15.68 -14.85
CA SER A 177 8.65 -17.01 -14.63
C SER A 177 8.04 -18.03 -15.59
N ASN A 178 8.84 -19.00 -16.00
CA ASN A 178 8.39 -20.13 -16.82
C ASN A 178 7.90 -21.33 -15.98
N SER A 179 7.74 -21.15 -14.67
CA SER A 179 7.23 -22.16 -13.76
C SER A 179 6.24 -21.60 -12.73
N SER A 180 5.26 -22.42 -12.36
CA SER A 180 4.25 -22.10 -11.35
C SER A 180 4.88 -22.05 -9.96
N ARG A 181 4.89 -20.87 -9.35
CA ARG A 181 5.47 -20.66 -8.01
C ARG A 181 4.74 -19.52 -7.31
N THR A 182 3.85 -19.88 -6.39
CA THR A 182 3.11 -18.91 -5.58
C THR A 182 3.95 -18.43 -4.40
N ARG A 183 4.15 -17.12 -4.30
CA ARG A 183 5.02 -16.46 -3.31
C ARG A 183 4.41 -15.15 -2.82
N THR A 184 4.71 -14.81 -1.58
CA THR A 184 4.46 -13.47 -1.05
C THR A 184 5.65 -12.58 -1.39
N LEU A 185 5.38 -11.49 -2.09
CA LEU A 185 6.31 -10.37 -2.23
C LEU A 185 5.86 -9.25 -1.30
N VAL A 186 6.79 -8.72 -0.51
CA VAL A 186 6.60 -7.51 0.29
C VAL A 186 7.58 -6.47 -0.22
N ILE A 187 7.08 -5.30 -0.60
CA ILE A 187 7.89 -4.18 -1.06
C ILE A 187 7.63 -2.99 -0.13
N GLY A 188 8.70 -2.40 0.37
CA GLY A 188 8.66 -1.16 1.13
C GLY A 188 9.37 -0.03 0.39
N VAL A 189 8.76 1.14 0.41
CA VAL A 189 9.33 2.40 -0.12
C VAL A 189 9.52 3.35 1.05
N ASN A 190 10.73 3.88 1.22
CA ASN A 190 10.99 4.87 2.26
C ASN A 190 10.05 6.07 2.07
N LYS A 191 9.50 6.64 3.15
CA LYS A 191 8.49 7.71 3.05
C LYS A 191 8.99 8.97 2.33
N ASN A 192 10.30 9.20 2.29
CA ASN A 192 10.90 10.30 1.51
C ASN A 192 10.77 10.08 0.00
N ASP A 193 10.75 8.82 -0.45
CA ASP A 193 10.55 8.44 -1.84
C ASP A 193 9.06 8.21 -2.17
N ALA A 194 8.24 7.85 -1.17
CA ALA A 194 6.82 7.52 -1.35
C ALA A 194 5.93 8.70 -1.78
N SER A 195 6.46 9.94 -1.79
CA SER A 195 5.79 11.08 -2.43
C SER A 195 5.80 10.99 -3.95
N TYR A 196 6.82 10.37 -4.54
CA TYR A 196 7.05 10.34 -5.99
C TYR A 196 6.73 9.00 -6.64
N ILE A 197 6.72 7.90 -5.87
CA ILE A 197 6.42 6.56 -6.38
C ILE A 197 5.53 5.75 -5.44
N SER A 198 4.61 4.99 -6.03
CA SER A 198 3.78 4.02 -5.32
C SER A 198 4.48 2.68 -5.19
N THR A 199 4.28 2.02 -4.05
CA THR A 199 4.73 0.64 -3.83
C THR A 199 4.23 -0.34 -4.89
N PHE A 200 2.98 -0.17 -5.36
CA PHE A 200 2.39 -1.08 -6.35
C PHE A 200 3.06 -0.99 -7.73
N GLU A 201 3.67 0.14 -8.07
CA GLU A 201 4.40 0.35 -9.34
C GLU A 201 5.70 -0.46 -9.40
N LEU A 202 6.23 -0.89 -8.25
CA LEU A 202 7.46 -1.67 -8.16
C LEU A 202 7.25 -3.17 -8.39
N PHE A 203 6.02 -3.67 -8.27
CA PHE A 203 5.73 -5.08 -8.53
C PHE A 203 5.86 -5.38 -10.03
N PRO A 204 6.32 -6.60 -10.41
CA PRO A 204 6.37 -7.00 -11.81
C PRO A 204 4.98 -6.92 -12.44
N SER A 205 4.90 -6.59 -13.72
CA SER A 205 3.63 -6.54 -14.47
C SER A 205 3.14 -7.94 -14.85
N PHE A 206 1.82 -8.09 -14.89
CA PHE A 206 1.17 -9.33 -15.33
C PHE A 206 1.58 -9.70 -16.76
N GLN A 207 1.76 -11.00 -17.00
CA GLN A 207 2.05 -11.60 -18.29
C GLN A 207 1.35 -12.96 -18.39
N GLU A 208 0.98 -13.34 -19.61
CA GLU A 208 0.48 -14.70 -19.87
C GLU A 208 1.56 -15.75 -19.58
N GLU A 209 1.11 -16.90 -19.11
CA GLU A 209 1.99 -18.01 -18.77
C GLU A 209 2.42 -18.80 -20.00
N LYS A 210 3.66 -19.32 -19.98
CA LYS A 210 4.20 -20.15 -21.06
C LYS A 210 4.09 -21.63 -20.72
N THR A 211 3.75 -22.43 -21.73
CA THR A 211 3.73 -23.89 -21.67
C THR A 211 5.15 -24.47 -21.63
N ILE A 212 5.32 -25.70 -21.13
CA ILE A 212 6.60 -26.40 -21.17
C ILE A 212 7.12 -26.51 -22.60
N LYS A 213 6.24 -26.73 -23.59
CA LYS A 213 6.62 -26.83 -25.00
C LYS A 213 7.28 -25.56 -25.52
N GLU A 214 6.73 -24.40 -25.19
CA GLU A 214 7.28 -23.11 -25.63
C GLU A 214 8.64 -22.80 -24.99
N VAL A 215 8.91 -23.36 -23.80
CA VAL A 215 10.14 -23.03 -23.04
C VAL A 215 11.28 -23.98 -23.34
N ILE A 216 11.02 -25.29 -23.47
CA ILE A 216 12.06 -26.32 -23.63
C ILE A 216 11.86 -27.25 -24.83
N GLY A 217 10.78 -27.06 -25.61
CA GLY A 217 10.45 -27.95 -26.73
C GLY A 217 11.43 -27.87 -27.92
N ASP A 218 12.30 -26.85 -27.92
CA ASP A 218 13.37 -26.63 -28.90
C ASP A 218 14.68 -27.36 -28.56
N LEU A 219 14.81 -27.91 -27.34
CA LEU A 219 16.03 -28.58 -26.90
C LEU A 219 16.17 -29.97 -27.52
N LYS A 220 17.42 -30.37 -27.76
CA LYS A 220 17.76 -31.71 -28.27
C LYS A 220 17.19 -32.80 -27.36
N GLU A 221 16.82 -33.93 -27.95
CA GLU A 221 16.51 -35.10 -27.13
C GLU A 221 17.79 -35.72 -26.57
N LEU A 222 17.71 -36.19 -25.31
CA LEU A 222 18.81 -36.87 -24.64
C LEU A 222 18.46 -38.33 -24.46
N GLU A 223 19.37 -39.19 -24.88
CA GLU A 223 19.39 -40.60 -24.54
C GLU A 223 19.72 -40.84 -23.07
N TRP A 224 19.52 -42.08 -22.62
CA TRP A 224 19.78 -42.44 -21.23
C TRP A 224 21.27 -42.27 -20.90
N ALA A 225 21.58 -41.37 -19.96
CA ALA A 225 22.94 -40.98 -19.57
C ALA A 225 23.72 -40.12 -20.59
N GLU A 226 23.05 -39.54 -21.60
CA GLU A 226 23.69 -38.65 -22.57
C GLU A 226 23.97 -37.26 -21.95
N TYR A 227 25.10 -36.69 -22.35
CA TYR A 227 25.36 -35.26 -22.29
C TYR A 227 25.20 -34.69 -23.69
N ASP A 228 24.49 -33.57 -23.80
CA ASP A 228 24.51 -32.83 -25.05
C ASP A 228 25.96 -32.43 -25.42
N PRO A 229 26.39 -32.60 -26.69
CA PRO A 229 27.74 -32.24 -27.11
C PRO A 229 28.03 -30.74 -27.00
N ASP A 230 27.01 -29.90 -27.16
CA ASP A 230 27.11 -28.45 -27.24
C ASP A 230 26.61 -27.75 -25.96
N ASP A 231 26.04 -28.50 -25.00
CA ASP A 231 25.61 -27.96 -23.71
C ASP A 231 25.78 -28.95 -22.56
N PHE A 232 26.89 -28.82 -21.83
CA PHE A 232 27.17 -29.61 -20.62
C PHE A 232 26.01 -29.63 -19.61
N TYR A 233 25.28 -28.52 -19.46
CA TYR A 233 24.16 -28.42 -18.53
C TYR A 233 22.88 -29.07 -19.07
N HIS A 234 22.81 -29.36 -20.37
CA HIS A 234 21.77 -30.21 -20.94
C HIS A 234 22.13 -31.68 -20.73
N SER A 235 22.12 -32.05 -19.45
CA SER A 235 22.39 -33.38 -18.93
C SER A 235 21.57 -33.63 -17.66
N PHE A 236 21.42 -34.89 -17.28
CA PHE A 236 20.63 -35.29 -16.13
C PHE A 236 21.30 -36.45 -15.36
N ARG A 237 20.98 -36.55 -14.07
CA ARG A 237 21.42 -37.65 -13.22
C ARG A 237 21.07 -39.01 -13.82
N THR A 238 22.05 -39.91 -13.86
CA THR A 238 21.85 -41.30 -14.24
C THR A 238 21.18 -42.10 -13.12
N TYR A 239 20.29 -43.01 -13.50
CA TYR A 239 19.60 -43.93 -12.57
C TYR A 239 19.93 -45.38 -12.93
N PRO A 240 19.80 -46.32 -11.97
CA PRO A 240 19.82 -47.75 -12.27
C PRO A 240 18.88 -48.09 -13.44
N ALA A 241 19.33 -48.95 -14.36
CA ALA A 241 18.63 -49.23 -15.61
C ALA A 241 17.17 -49.71 -15.40
N HIS A 242 16.91 -50.49 -14.35
CA HIS A 242 15.55 -50.96 -14.02
C HIS A 242 14.57 -49.81 -13.70
N MET A 243 15.04 -48.66 -13.24
CA MET A 243 14.17 -47.50 -12.97
C MET A 243 13.63 -46.86 -14.26
N LYS A 244 14.31 -47.07 -15.40
CA LYS A 244 13.82 -46.63 -16.71
C LYS A 244 12.50 -47.31 -17.06
N GLU A 245 12.38 -48.59 -16.74
CA GLU A 245 11.17 -49.38 -16.99
C GLU A 245 9.95 -48.85 -16.23
N TRP A 246 10.14 -48.12 -15.13
CA TRP A 246 9.03 -47.51 -14.40
C TRP A 246 8.34 -46.38 -15.17
N ILE A 247 9.09 -45.70 -16.04
CA ILE A 247 8.65 -44.46 -16.70
C ILE A 247 8.54 -44.58 -18.22
N LYS A 248 9.13 -45.63 -18.80
CA LYS A 248 9.26 -45.85 -20.24
C LYS A 248 7.94 -45.77 -21.01
N ASP A 249 6.89 -46.38 -20.47
CA ASP A 249 5.60 -46.53 -21.16
C ASP A 249 4.57 -45.47 -20.72
N LEU A 250 4.97 -44.53 -19.85
CA LEU A 250 4.07 -43.50 -19.35
C LEU A 250 3.76 -42.47 -20.44
N LYS A 251 2.48 -42.17 -20.61
CA LYS A 251 1.99 -41.01 -21.38
C LYS A 251 2.06 -39.74 -20.53
N GLU A 252 1.91 -38.58 -21.16
CA GLU A 252 1.82 -37.29 -20.45
C GLU A 252 0.78 -37.37 -19.32
N SER A 253 1.10 -36.76 -18.18
CA SER A 253 0.28 -36.78 -16.96
C SER A 253 0.06 -38.14 -16.28
N GLN A 254 0.60 -39.26 -16.78
CA GLN A 254 0.52 -40.56 -16.10
C GLN A 254 1.61 -40.72 -15.03
N SER A 255 1.29 -41.46 -13.98
CA SER A 255 2.22 -41.86 -12.91
C SER A 255 2.73 -43.27 -13.11
N ALA A 256 3.98 -43.53 -12.70
CA ALA A 256 4.54 -44.88 -12.65
C ALA A 256 3.76 -45.83 -11.74
N PHE A 257 2.95 -45.32 -10.81
CA PHE A 257 2.04 -46.13 -9.99
C PHE A 257 0.81 -46.64 -10.74
N ASP A 258 0.50 -46.05 -11.90
CA ASP A 258 -0.65 -46.43 -12.74
C ASP A 258 -0.33 -47.62 -13.65
N ASN A 259 0.93 -48.10 -13.66
CA ASN A 259 1.33 -49.28 -14.41
C ASN A 259 0.56 -50.52 -13.95
N ILE A 260 0.17 -51.38 -14.90
CA ILE A 260 -0.56 -52.64 -14.61
C ILE A 260 0.37 -53.65 -13.90
N LEU A 261 1.60 -53.78 -14.40
CA LEU A 261 2.59 -54.73 -13.86
C LEU A 261 3.31 -54.13 -12.65
N ASP A 262 3.34 -54.87 -11.54
CA ASP A 262 4.04 -54.44 -10.32
C ASP A 262 5.55 -54.27 -10.52
N SER A 263 6.15 -55.04 -11.43
CA SER A 263 7.55 -54.88 -11.85
C SER A 263 7.85 -53.54 -12.52
N LYS A 264 6.83 -52.85 -13.04
CA LYS A 264 6.93 -51.51 -13.63
C LYS A 264 6.49 -50.40 -12.68
N LYS A 265 6.04 -50.72 -11.46
CA LYS A 265 5.78 -49.72 -10.43
C LYS A 265 7.08 -49.36 -9.69
N PRO A 266 7.23 -48.14 -9.14
CA PRO A 266 8.37 -47.82 -8.28
C PRO A 266 8.41 -48.76 -7.08
N HIS A 267 9.48 -49.56 -6.94
CA HIS A 267 9.58 -50.58 -5.91
C HIS A 267 11.00 -50.73 -5.35
N LYS A 268 11.11 -51.53 -4.29
CA LYS A 268 12.37 -52.06 -3.76
C LYS A 268 12.32 -53.58 -3.78
N ILE A 269 13.50 -54.21 -3.85
CA ILE A 269 13.62 -55.66 -3.68
C ILE A 269 14.06 -55.89 -2.24
N VAL A 270 13.24 -56.58 -1.45
CA VAL A 270 13.52 -56.98 -0.06
C VAL A 270 13.34 -58.49 0.00
N ASP A 271 14.39 -59.22 0.36
CA ASP A 271 14.41 -60.70 0.41
C ASP A 271 13.93 -61.37 -0.88
N GLY A 272 14.36 -60.83 -2.04
CA GLY A 272 13.97 -61.33 -3.36
C GLY A 272 12.53 -60.99 -3.78
N LYS A 273 11.74 -60.30 -2.93
CA LYS A 273 10.35 -59.92 -3.22
C LYS A 273 10.24 -58.44 -3.58
N ILE A 274 9.32 -58.15 -4.51
CA ILE A 274 8.97 -56.77 -4.91
C ILE A 274 8.11 -56.13 -3.81
N VAL A 275 8.59 -55.02 -3.25
CA VAL A 275 7.84 -54.17 -2.32
C VAL A 275 7.61 -52.81 -2.96
N ILE A 276 6.37 -52.54 -3.36
CA ILE A 276 5.99 -51.28 -4.03
C ILE A 276 6.14 -50.11 -3.05
N ASN A 277 6.73 -49.02 -3.54
CA ASN A 277 6.88 -47.79 -2.76
C ASN A 277 5.50 -47.17 -2.46
N LYS A 278 5.35 -46.53 -1.29
CA LYS A 278 4.09 -45.85 -0.98
C LYS A 278 3.87 -44.65 -1.90
N SER A 279 2.75 -44.65 -2.62
CA SER A 279 2.27 -43.47 -3.36
C SER A 279 1.76 -42.41 -2.39
N LYS A 280 2.69 -41.64 -1.82
CA LYS A 280 2.40 -40.44 -1.01
C LYS A 280 2.65 -39.20 -1.85
N ASN A 281 1.62 -38.38 -2.06
CA ASN A 281 1.58 -37.20 -2.93
C ASN A 281 1.51 -37.58 -4.42
N GLY A 282 0.38 -37.28 -5.08
CA GLY A 282 0.00 -37.78 -6.42
C GLY A 282 0.85 -37.32 -7.61
N ASP A 283 1.88 -36.50 -7.38
CA ASP A 283 2.74 -35.94 -8.44
C ASP A 283 4.15 -36.54 -8.47
N LYS A 284 4.41 -37.55 -7.64
CA LYS A 284 5.66 -38.31 -7.68
C LYS A 284 5.63 -39.30 -8.84
N TYR A 285 6.80 -39.52 -9.46
CA TYR A 285 6.94 -40.41 -10.61
C TYR A 285 5.93 -40.14 -11.73
N LYS A 286 5.50 -38.89 -11.89
CA LYS A 286 4.49 -38.48 -12.85
C LYS A 286 5.12 -37.70 -14.00
N ARG A 287 4.82 -38.12 -15.23
CA ARG A 287 5.26 -37.44 -16.45
C ARG A 287 4.57 -36.09 -16.58
N GLN A 288 5.34 -35.04 -16.85
CA GLN A 288 4.78 -33.71 -17.11
C GLN A 288 4.08 -33.65 -18.48
N SER A 289 3.45 -32.51 -18.80
CA SER A 289 2.70 -32.34 -20.04
C SER A 289 3.19 -31.11 -20.80
N PHE A 290 3.41 -31.25 -22.10
CA PHE A 290 3.92 -30.18 -22.95
C PHE A 290 2.96 -29.00 -23.07
N SER A 291 1.65 -29.24 -22.99
CA SER A 291 0.59 -28.24 -23.09
C SER A 291 0.32 -27.48 -21.77
N LYS A 292 1.00 -27.82 -20.68
CA LYS A 292 0.83 -27.18 -19.38
C LYS A 292 2.05 -26.32 -19.03
N VAL A 293 1.87 -25.36 -18.14
CA VAL A 293 2.98 -24.63 -17.50
C VAL A 293 3.79 -25.58 -16.63
N ALA A 294 5.11 -25.36 -16.55
CA ALA A 294 5.93 -26.12 -15.63
C ALA A 294 5.49 -25.92 -14.18
N PRO A 295 5.43 -26.97 -13.36
CA PRO A 295 5.15 -26.84 -11.94
C PRO A 295 6.34 -26.24 -11.17
N CYS A 296 6.16 -26.02 -9.87
CA CYS A 296 7.21 -25.49 -9.01
C CYS A 296 8.46 -26.38 -9.03
N ILE A 297 9.62 -25.77 -9.26
CA ILE A 297 10.90 -26.47 -9.20
C ILE A 297 11.33 -26.66 -7.73
N HIS A 298 11.63 -27.91 -7.37
CA HIS A 298 12.04 -28.31 -6.02
C HIS A 298 13.54 -28.59 -5.93
N THR A 299 14.08 -28.60 -4.70
CA THR A 299 15.52 -28.77 -4.43
C THR A 299 16.08 -30.15 -4.75
N ARG A 300 15.22 -31.18 -4.81
CA ARG A 300 15.54 -32.55 -5.23
C ARG A 300 15.00 -32.87 -6.62
N SER A 301 15.18 -31.95 -7.56
CA SER A 301 14.82 -32.17 -8.97
C SER A 301 15.64 -33.28 -9.65
N ASP A 302 16.70 -33.76 -8.98
CA ASP A 302 17.53 -34.91 -9.37
C ASP A 302 16.90 -36.28 -9.06
N GLN A 303 15.73 -36.34 -8.45
CA GLN A 303 15.11 -37.60 -8.04
C GLN A 303 13.80 -37.85 -8.80
N LEU A 304 13.66 -39.04 -9.41
CA LEU A 304 12.39 -39.52 -9.95
C LEU A 304 11.28 -39.57 -8.87
N ALA A 305 11.67 -39.83 -7.62
CA ALA A 305 10.77 -39.89 -6.46
C ALA A 305 10.31 -38.51 -5.96
N SER A 306 10.90 -37.43 -6.46
CA SER A 306 10.51 -36.07 -6.12
C SER A 306 9.29 -35.65 -6.97
N GLN A 307 8.63 -34.58 -6.54
CA GLN A 307 7.42 -34.08 -7.20
C GLN A 307 7.79 -33.45 -8.54
N ASN A 308 7.04 -33.79 -9.57
CA ASN A 308 7.06 -33.10 -10.85
C ASN A 308 8.41 -33.01 -11.58
N THR A 309 9.24 -34.07 -11.51
CA THR A 309 10.59 -34.04 -12.07
C THR A 309 10.71 -34.65 -13.46
N ILE A 310 9.75 -35.46 -13.91
CA ILE A 310 9.87 -36.28 -15.14
C ILE A 310 9.50 -35.48 -16.39
N HIS A 311 10.40 -35.49 -17.37
CA HIS A 311 10.25 -34.79 -18.64
C HIS A 311 8.98 -35.25 -19.42
N PRO A 312 8.27 -34.37 -20.17
CA PRO A 312 6.99 -34.71 -20.82
C PRO A 312 7.01 -35.85 -21.84
N LYS A 313 8.16 -36.16 -22.44
CA LYS A 313 8.33 -37.23 -23.45
C LYS A 313 9.47 -38.20 -23.13
N GLN A 314 10.65 -37.67 -22.90
CA GLN A 314 11.87 -38.44 -22.66
C GLN A 314 11.86 -39.17 -21.29
N ASN A 315 12.51 -40.33 -21.22
CA ASN A 315 12.56 -41.19 -20.02
C ASN A 315 13.62 -40.70 -19.05
N ARG A 316 13.44 -39.50 -18.48
CA ARG A 316 14.40 -38.86 -17.59
C ARG A 316 13.75 -37.78 -16.76
N VAL A 317 14.49 -37.26 -15.77
CA VAL A 317 14.15 -35.99 -15.15
C VAL A 317 14.56 -34.81 -16.02
N PHE A 318 14.08 -33.61 -15.69
CA PHE A 318 14.59 -32.40 -16.31
C PHE A 318 16.10 -32.24 -16.11
N SER A 319 16.78 -31.87 -17.20
CA SER A 319 18.19 -31.50 -17.23
C SER A 319 18.44 -30.19 -16.49
N ILE A 320 19.70 -29.89 -16.17
CA ILE A 320 20.04 -28.61 -15.52
C ILE A 320 19.67 -27.43 -16.44
N ARG A 321 19.91 -27.52 -17.75
CA ARG A 321 19.55 -26.48 -18.72
C ARG A 321 18.05 -26.22 -18.78
N GLU A 322 17.23 -27.28 -18.81
CA GLU A 322 15.78 -27.13 -18.77
C GLU A 322 15.34 -26.42 -17.50
N LEU A 323 15.88 -26.82 -16.34
CA LEU A 323 15.58 -26.15 -15.08
C LEU A 323 16.01 -24.68 -15.06
N MET A 324 17.16 -24.34 -15.68
CA MET A 324 17.58 -22.96 -15.87
C MET A 324 16.56 -22.18 -16.70
N LYS A 325 16.13 -22.70 -17.85
CA LYS A 325 15.09 -22.07 -18.69
C LYS A 325 13.77 -21.90 -17.93
N LEU A 326 13.33 -22.92 -17.18
CA LEU A 326 12.09 -22.90 -16.37
C LEU A 326 12.16 -21.89 -15.21
N MET A 327 13.34 -21.68 -14.64
CA MET A 327 13.60 -20.68 -13.58
C MET A 327 14.11 -19.35 -14.12
N THR A 328 14.06 -19.13 -15.44
CA THR A 328 14.48 -17.89 -16.13
C THR A 328 15.94 -17.50 -15.86
N ILE A 329 16.80 -18.48 -15.59
CA ILE A 329 18.22 -18.28 -15.34
C ILE A 329 18.91 -18.09 -16.70
N PRO A 330 19.64 -16.97 -16.91
CA PRO A 330 20.34 -16.72 -18.17
C PRO A 330 21.35 -17.81 -18.50
N SER A 331 21.59 -18.03 -19.80
CA SER A 331 22.60 -18.98 -20.29
C SER A 331 24.00 -18.70 -19.73
N ASP A 332 24.30 -17.42 -19.55
CA ASP A 332 25.62 -16.92 -19.16
C ASP A 332 25.86 -16.97 -17.64
N PHE A 333 24.85 -17.39 -16.87
CA PHE A 333 25.02 -17.62 -15.44
C PHE A 333 25.98 -18.80 -15.22
N LYS A 334 27.11 -18.54 -14.56
CA LYS A 334 28.16 -19.53 -14.34
C LYS A 334 27.90 -20.34 -13.08
N TRP A 335 27.84 -21.66 -13.21
CA TRP A 335 27.78 -22.57 -12.06
C TRP A 335 29.15 -23.09 -11.63
N LEU A 336 30.08 -23.14 -12.57
CA LEU A 336 31.42 -23.72 -12.44
C LEU A 336 32.45 -22.71 -12.97
N ASP A 337 33.70 -22.87 -12.55
CA ASP A 337 34.81 -22.01 -12.95
C ASP A 337 35.19 -22.17 -14.44
N LEU A 338 34.88 -23.33 -15.01
CA LEU A 338 35.07 -23.62 -16.43
C LEU A 338 33.98 -22.95 -17.28
N SER A 339 34.37 -22.41 -18.44
CA SER A 339 33.42 -21.93 -19.44
C SER A 339 32.60 -23.09 -20.02
N LEU A 340 31.43 -22.78 -20.61
CA LEU A 340 30.61 -23.81 -21.27
C LEU A 340 31.39 -24.55 -22.36
N GLU A 341 32.19 -23.82 -23.15
CA GLU A 341 33.05 -24.41 -24.18
C GLU A 341 34.07 -25.39 -23.60
N GLN A 342 34.71 -25.04 -22.47
CA GLN A 342 35.64 -25.93 -21.78
C GLN A 342 34.93 -27.16 -21.22
N LEU A 343 33.74 -26.99 -20.65
CA LEU A 343 32.92 -28.10 -20.13
C LEU A 343 32.46 -29.05 -21.24
N ASN A 344 32.12 -28.52 -22.41
CA ASN A 344 31.70 -29.31 -23.57
C ASN A 344 32.84 -30.19 -24.11
N LYS A 345 34.08 -29.69 -24.07
CA LYS A 345 35.31 -30.39 -24.49
C LYS A 345 35.77 -31.51 -23.55
N LEU A 346 35.21 -31.62 -22.34
CA LEU A 346 35.53 -32.70 -21.41
C LEU A 346 35.10 -34.07 -21.97
N THR A 347 35.86 -35.11 -21.62
CA THR A 347 35.44 -36.50 -21.92
C THR A 347 34.18 -36.86 -21.13
N ASN A 348 33.40 -37.84 -21.60
CA ASN A 348 32.19 -38.27 -20.87
C ASN A 348 32.47 -38.71 -19.43
N GLU A 349 33.61 -39.35 -19.17
CA GLU A 349 34.01 -39.74 -17.82
C GLU A 349 34.29 -38.53 -16.93
N GLN A 350 35.00 -37.52 -17.46
CA GLN A 350 35.25 -36.26 -16.76
C GLN A 350 33.94 -35.50 -16.49
N LYS A 351 33.04 -35.44 -17.47
CA LYS A 351 31.70 -34.84 -17.33
C LYS A 351 30.91 -35.51 -16.20
N GLN A 352 30.85 -36.84 -16.17
CA GLN A 352 30.16 -37.61 -15.13
C GLN A 352 30.74 -37.37 -13.74
N LYS A 353 32.08 -37.39 -13.60
CA LYS A 353 32.76 -37.14 -12.32
C LYS A 353 32.44 -35.73 -11.79
N LEU A 354 32.46 -34.73 -12.67
CA LEU A 354 32.17 -33.35 -12.32
C LEU A 354 30.69 -33.15 -11.95
N SER A 355 29.76 -33.66 -12.75
CA SER A 355 28.32 -33.59 -12.44
C SER A 355 27.98 -34.28 -11.12
N LYS A 356 28.54 -35.46 -10.85
CA LYS A 356 28.32 -36.16 -9.57
C LYS A 356 28.71 -35.31 -8.35
N LYS A 357 29.73 -34.46 -8.49
CA LYS A 357 30.21 -33.56 -7.45
C LYS A 357 29.32 -32.31 -7.30
N GLU A 358 28.92 -31.70 -8.41
CA GLU A 358 28.36 -30.34 -8.42
C GLU A 358 26.84 -30.28 -8.63
N GLU A 359 26.23 -31.27 -9.30
CA GLU A 359 24.82 -31.25 -9.72
C GLU A 359 23.85 -31.06 -8.55
N LEU A 360 24.11 -31.68 -7.40
CA LEU A 360 23.25 -31.54 -6.23
C LEU A 360 23.23 -30.09 -5.71
N ASN A 361 24.39 -29.42 -5.68
CA ASN A 361 24.49 -28.04 -5.25
C ASN A 361 23.76 -27.10 -6.23
N ILE A 362 23.93 -27.33 -7.53
CA ILE A 362 23.25 -26.58 -8.59
C ILE A 362 21.72 -26.72 -8.45
N ARG A 363 21.21 -27.95 -8.39
CA ARG A 363 19.76 -28.21 -8.31
C ARG A 363 19.13 -27.70 -7.02
N GLN A 364 19.82 -27.83 -5.88
CA GLN A 364 19.37 -27.23 -4.61
C GLN A 364 19.26 -25.71 -4.73
N SER A 365 20.29 -25.08 -5.32
CA SER A 365 20.32 -23.64 -5.51
C SER A 365 19.19 -23.16 -6.44
N ILE A 366 18.94 -23.87 -7.53
CA ILE A 366 17.81 -23.58 -8.45
C ILE A 366 16.47 -23.74 -7.74
N GLY A 367 16.24 -24.81 -6.97
CA GLY A 367 14.95 -25.05 -6.31
C GLY A 367 14.62 -24.05 -5.20
N GLU A 368 15.64 -23.55 -4.49
CA GLU A 368 15.49 -22.52 -3.46
C GLU A 368 15.35 -21.11 -4.04
N ALA A 369 15.95 -20.84 -5.19
CA ALA A 369 16.01 -19.53 -5.78
C ALA A 369 14.62 -18.92 -6.10
N VAL A 370 14.59 -17.60 -6.10
CA VAL A 370 13.61 -16.81 -6.82
C VAL A 370 13.97 -16.85 -8.31
N PRO A 371 13.02 -17.06 -9.23
CA PRO A 371 13.30 -16.95 -10.67
C PRO A 371 13.91 -15.59 -11.00
N THR A 372 15.02 -15.57 -11.75
CA THR A 372 15.81 -14.36 -12.01
C THR A 372 14.99 -13.23 -12.60
N GLU A 373 14.04 -13.54 -13.49
CA GLU A 373 13.20 -12.56 -14.16
C GLU A 373 12.32 -11.73 -13.19
N ILE A 374 11.91 -12.32 -12.06
CA ILE A 374 11.06 -11.62 -11.08
C ILE A 374 11.81 -10.45 -10.45
N PHE A 375 13.03 -10.72 -9.97
CA PHE A 375 13.86 -9.67 -9.39
C PHE A 375 14.43 -8.72 -10.46
N ARG A 376 14.68 -9.19 -11.69
CA ARG A 376 15.06 -8.33 -12.82
C ARG A 376 13.99 -7.27 -13.09
N LYS A 377 12.72 -7.65 -13.18
CA LYS A 377 11.61 -6.71 -13.42
C LYS A 377 11.42 -5.71 -12.29
N ILE A 378 11.55 -6.14 -11.03
CA ILE A 378 11.49 -5.23 -9.88
C ILE A 378 12.68 -4.25 -9.93
N ALA A 379 13.89 -4.74 -10.21
CA ALA A 379 15.08 -3.91 -10.37
C ALA A 379 14.92 -2.89 -11.50
N PHE A 380 14.34 -3.31 -12.64
CA PHE A 380 14.03 -2.43 -13.77
C PHE A 380 13.09 -1.29 -13.34
N ASN A 381 11.99 -1.61 -12.66
CA ASN A 381 11.04 -0.61 -12.17
C ASN A 381 11.69 0.38 -11.18
N ILE A 382 12.50 -0.13 -10.24
CA ILE A 382 13.25 0.70 -9.28
C ILE A 382 14.24 1.61 -10.01
N LYS A 383 15.04 1.06 -10.94
CA LYS A 383 16.05 1.83 -11.68
C LYS A 383 15.40 2.91 -12.54
N LYS A 384 14.32 2.60 -13.24
CA LYS A 384 13.54 3.58 -14.01
C LYS A 384 13.15 4.76 -13.11
N TYR A 385 12.58 4.49 -11.94
CA TYR A 385 12.24 5.54 -10.98
C TYR A 385 13.48 6.33 -10.49
N LEU A 386 14.56 5.63 -10.11
CA LEU A 386 15.74 6.29 -9.56
C LEU A 386 16.38 7.26 -10.55
N LEU A 387 16.39 6.92 -11.84
CA LEU A 387 16.96 7.74 -12.90
C LEU A 387 16.05 8.91 -13.34
N GLN A 388 14.76 8.87 -13.05
CA GLN A 388 13.84 9.94 -13.39
C GLN A 388 14.03 11.19 -12.50
N LYS A 389 13.83 12.37 -13.09
CA LYS A 389 13.80 13.66 -12.41
C LYS A 389 12.58 13.76 -11.50
N LYS A 390 12.80 14.34 -10.32
CA LYS A 390 11.81 14.53 -9.25
C LYS A 390 11.88 16.00 -8.86
N PHE A 391 10.73 16.65 -8.77
CA PHE A 391 10.65 18.08 -8.48
C PHE A 391 9.87 18.32 -7.19
N THR A 392 10.45 19.15 -6.33
CA THR A 392 9.78 19.75 -5.19
C THR A 392 8.76 20.79 -5.65
N ASP A 393 7.89 21.19 -4.73
CA ASP A 393 6.78 22.10 -5.03
C ASP A 393 7.27 23.46 -5.55
N LYS A 394 8.35 23.98 -4.95
CA LYS A 394 9.01 25.22 -5.39
C LYS A 394 9.62 25.10 -6.79
N GLU A 395 10.21 23.94 -7.09
CA GLU A 395 10.79 23.70 -8.42
C GLU A 395 9.68 23.56 -9.47
N VAL A 396 8.56 22.93 -9.13
CA VAL A 396 7.39 22.87 -10.02
C VAL A 396 6.84 24.25 -10.32
N GLU A 397 6.63 25.10 -9.31
CA GLU A 397 6.18 26.49 -9.50
C GLU A 397 7.15 27.29 -10.38
N TYR A 398 8.45 27.14 -10.13
CA TYR A 398 9.49 27.77 -10.94
C TYR A 398 9.46 27.30 -12.41
N LEU A 399 9.33 26.00 -12.64
CA LEU A 399 9.24 25.40 -13.99
C LEU A 399 8.01 25.89 -14.74
N ILE A 400 6.86 25.96 -14.07
CA ILE A 400 5.62 26.49 -14.65
C ILE A 400 5.81 27.94 -15.10
N LYS A 401 6.41 28.77 -14.24
CA LYS A 401 6.65 30.18 -14.54
C LYS A 401 7.65 30.39 -15.68
N ILE A 402 8.81 29.71 -15.65
CA ILE A 402 9.88 29.96 -16.61
C ILE A 402 9.57 29.44 -18.02
N ASN A 403 8.81 28.34 -18.13
CA ASN A 403 8.41 27.77 -19.42
C ASN A 403 7.02 28.26 -19.87
N ASN A 404 6.38 29.14 -19.09
CA ASN A 404 5.01 29.60 -19.31
C ASN A 404 4.01 28.43 -19.53
N LEU A 405 4.08 27.41 -18.67
CA LEU A 405 3.28 26.18 -18.80
C LEU A 405 1.78 26.39 -18.56
N ASN A 406 1.37 27.60 -18.18
CA ASN A 406 -0.04 27.98 -18.15
C ASN A 406 -0.63 28.04 -19.57
N SER A 407 0.21 28.20 -20.60
CA SER A 407 -0.18 28.01 -22.01
C SER A 407 -0.33 26.52 -22.32
N PHE A 408 -1.45 26.14 -22.92
CA PHE A 408 -1.74 24.74 -23.23
C PHE A 408 -0.73 24.15 -24.22
N ASP A 409 -0.38 24.90 -25.27
CA ASP A 409 0.58 24.45 -26.29
C ASP A 409 1.96 24.20 -25.68
N ASN A 410 2.43 25.13 -24.83
CA ASN A 410 3.71 25.01 -24.12
C ASN A 410 3.70 23.80 -23.17
N LEU A 411 2.58 23.56 -22.49
CA LEU A 411 2.44 22.40 -21.59
C LEU A 411 2.49 21.09 -22.37
N ILE A 412 1.80 20.99 -23.51
CA ILE A 412 1.84 19.81 -24.38
C ILE A 412 3.25 19.56 -24.91
N GLU A 413 3.93 20.59 -25.38
CA GLU A 413 5.32 20.48 -25.86
C GLU A 413 6.26 20.05 -24.73
N PHE A 414 6.13 20.66 -23.55
CA PHE A 414 6.89 20.28 -22.37
C PHE A 414 6.69 18.81 -22.00
N ILE A 415 5.44 18.33 -21.98
CA ILE A 415 5.14 16.93 -21.67
C ILE A 415 5.74 16.01 -22.73
N LYS A 416 5.58 16.31 -24.03
CA LYS A 416 6.15 15.50 -25.13
C LYS A 416 7.65 15.33 -24.98
N ASN A 417 8.35 16.40 -24.60
CA ASN A 417 9.81 16.43 -24.50
C ASN A 417 10.34 15.80 -23.20
N ASN A 418 9.51 15.68 -22.15
CA ASN A 418 9.99 15.32 -20.81
C ASN A 418 9.29 14.13 -20.13
N LYS A 419 8.22 13.56 -20.71
CA LYS A 419 7.41 12.52 -20.04
C LYS A 419 8.16 11.24 -19.65
N ASP A 420 9.25 10.92 -20.34
CA ASP A 420 10.05 9.72 -20.05
C ASP A 420 11.13 10.02 -18.98
N ASP A 421 11.60 11.27 -18.93
CA ASP A 421 12.64 11.75 -18.03
C ASP A 421 12.11 12.15 -16.64
N ILE A 422 10.88 12.65 -16.56
CA ILE A 422 10.27 13.12 -15.32
C ILE A 422 9.38 12.04 -14.74
N CYS A 423 9.45 11.81 -13.43
CA CYS A 423 8.56 10.84 -12.80
C CYS A 423 7.09 11.30 -12.90
N PHE A 424 6.18 10.34 -13.06
CA PHE A 424 4.75 10.62 -13.29
C PHE A 424 4.14 11.51 -12.20
N SER A 425 4.51 11.31 -10.93
CA SER A 425 4.04 12.14 -9.82
C SER A 425 4.37 13.63 -10.00
N SER A 426 5.62 13.97 -10.36
CA SER A 426 6.01 15.36 -10.61
C SER A 426 5.35 15.91 -11.87
N LEU A 427 5.21 15.11 -12.93
CA LEU A 427 4.55 15.52 -14.16
C LEU A 427 3.06 15.82 -13.94
N ALA A 428 2.36 14.94 -13.23
CA ALA A 428 0.97 15.15 -12.84
C ALA A 428 0.83 16.40 -11.96
N LYS A 429 1.75 16.64 -11.02
CA LYS A 429 1.75 17.87 -10.22
C LYS A 429 1.95 19.14 -11.06
N ILE A 430 2.84 19.10 -12.06
CA ILE A 430 3.02 20.21 -13.02
C ILE A 430 1.73 20.49 -13.78
N ILE A 431 1.08 19.45 -14.31
CA ILE A 431 -0.17 19.55 -15.08
C ILE A 431 -1.29 20.18 -14.23
N GLU A 432 -1.54 19.63 -13.04
CA GLU A 432 -2.60 20.09 -12.14
C GLU A 432 -2.37 21.55 -11.71
N LEU A 433 -1.13 21.90 -11.34
CA LEU A 433 -0.81 23.27 -10.93
C LEU A 433 -0.88 24.26 -12.09
N ALA A 434 -0.38 23.91 -13.28
CA ALA A 434 -0.45 24.77 -14.47
C ALA A 434 -1.90 25.08 -14.88
N ASN A 435 -2.80 24.11 -14.72
CA ASN A 435 -4.24 24.32 -14.93
C ASN A 435 -4.86 25.20 -13.84
N SER A 436 -4.50 24.99 -12.57
CA SER A 436 -5.06 25.75 -11.44
C SER A 436 -4.72 27.24 -11.45
N TYR A 437 -3.60 27.66 -12.07
CA TYR A 437 -3.30 29.08 -12.26
C TYR A 437 -4.36 29.81 -13.11
N LYS A 438 -5.16 29.09 -13.90
CA LYS A 438 -6.31 29.63 -14.65
C LYS A 438 -7.63 29.57 -13.88
N GLU A 439 -7.78 28.60 -12.97
CA GLU A 439 -9.04 28.30 -12.27
C GLU A 439 -8.85 28.44 -10.74
N GLN A 440 -9.30 29.56 -10.17
CA GLN A 440 -9.36 29.70 -8.71
C GLN A 440 -10.39 28.71 -8.13
N HIS A 441 -9.88 27.59 -7.59
CA HIS A 441 -10.51 26.61 -6.71
C HIS A 441 -11.25 25.42 -7.35
N SER A 442 -10.83 24.18 -7.05
CA SER A 442 -11.67 23.03 -6.57
C SER A 442 -11.02 21.65 -6.77
N ALA A 443 -10.15 21.49 -7.77
CA ALA A 443 -9.45 20.25 -8.08
C ALA A 443 -8.05 20.24 -7.43
N PHE A 444 -7.69 19.11 -6.80
CA PHE A 444 -6.40 18.97 -6.10
C PHE A 444 -5.62 17.79 -6.67
N TYR A 445 -4.32 18.01 -6.92
CA TYR A 445 -3.37 16.95 -7.23
C TYR A 445 -3.42 15.88 -6.14
N THR A 446 -3.71 14.63 -6.51
CA THR A 446 -3.78 13.51 -5.57
C THR A 446 -2.38 12.93 -5.33
N PRO A 447 -1.81 13.03 -4.11
CA PRO A 447 -0.47 12.54 -3.87
C PRO A 447 -0.38 11.02 -3.94
N THR A 448 0.73 10.53 -4.51
CA THR A 448 1.07 9.12 -4.68
C THR A 448 0.96 8.30 -3.39
N ILE A 449 1.30 8.91 -2.25
CA ILE A 449 1.21 8.26 -0.94
C ILE A 449 -0.24 7.88 -0.56
N LEU A 450 -1.24 8.65 -0.98
CA LEU A 450 -2.64 8.32 -0.71
C LEU A 450 -3.07 7.09 -1.53
N LEU A 451 -2.64 7.02 -2.79
CA LEU A 451 -2.95 5.92 -3.70
C LEU A 451 -2.47 4.57 -3.13
N ASN A 452 -1.30 4.54 -2.49
CA ASN A 452 -0.80 3.34 -1.81
C ASN A 452 -1.78 2.81 -0.75
N HIS A 453 -2.38 3.70 0.03
CA HIS A 453 -3.35 3.31 1.05
C HIS A 453 -4.68 2.88 0.43
N ILE A 454 -5.15 3.60 -0.59
CA ILE A 454 -6.39 3.29 -1.32
C ILE A 454 -6.29 1.91 -1.98
N TYR A 455 -5.16 1.58 -2.61
CA TYR A 455 -4.93 0.28 -3.27
C TYR A 455 -5.30 -0.92 -2.40
N SER A 456 -5.02 -0.84 -1.09
CA SER A 456 -5.24 -1.93 -0.14
C SER A 456 -6.71 -2.19 0.22
N VAL A 457 -7.61 -1.24 -0.04
CA VAL A 457 -9.04 -1.35 0.31
C VAL A 457 -9.96 -1.47 -0.90
N LEU A 458 -9.39 -1.41 -2.11
CA LEU A 458 -10.17 -1.59 -3.34
C LEU A 458 -10.71 -3.00 -3.47
N PRO A 459 -11.93 -3.16 -4.03
CA PRO A 459 -12.56 -4.46 -4.19
C PRO A 459 -11.73 -5.38 -5.08
N GLU A 460 -11.90 -6.68 -4.88
CA GLU A 460 -11.43 -7.70 -5.81
C GLU A 460 -12.61 -8.15 -6.68
N PHE A 461 -12.37 -8.34 -7.98
CA PHE A 461 -13.40 -8.76 -8.92
C PHE A 461 -13.16 -10.18 -9.41
N ASN A 462 -14.21 -11.00 -9.39
CA ASN A 462 -14.23 -12.31 -10.03
C ASN A 462 -15.05 -12.25 -11.34
N LYS A 463 -14.65 -11.34 -12.23
CA LYS A 463 -15.28 -11.11 -13.54
C LYS A 463 -14.19 -11.11 -14.61
N LYS A 464 -14.53 -11.59 -15.81
CA LYS A 464 -13.64 -11.51 -16.98
C LYS A 464 -13.53 -10.08 -17.52
N GLU A 465 -14.63 -9.34 -17.47
CA GLU A 465 -14.74 -7.96 -17.91
C GLU A 465 -15.28 -7.09 -16.78
N ILE A 466 -14.69 -5.91 -16.60
CA ILE A 466 -15.16 -4.90 -15.65
C ILE A 466 -15.26 -3.52 -16.30
N ASN A 467 -16.22 -2.72 -15.82
CA ASN A 467 -16.40 -1.32 -16.16
C ASN A 467 -15.96 -0.46 -14.97
N VAL A 468 -14.91 0.34 -15.16
CA VAL A 468 -14.40 1.26 -14.15
C VAL A 468 -14.57 2.69 -14.63
N LEU A 469 -14.97 3.60 -13.75
CA LEU A 469 -15.13 5.01 -14.10
C LEU A 469 -14.35 5.91 -13.13
N GLU A 470 -13.60 6.85 -13.69
CA GLU A 470 -13.10 8.02 -12.98
C GLU A 470 -13.87 9.28 -13.43
N PRO A 471 -14.63 9.93 -12.52
CA PRO A 471 -15.58 10.98 -12.90
C PRO A 471 -14.96 12.38 -13.01
N SER A 472 -13.69 12.55 -12.63
CA SER A 472 -12.95 13.82 -12.65
C SER A 472 -11.46 13.52 -12.76
N VAL A 473 -11.03 13.12 -13.97
CA VAL A 473 -9.73 12.45 -14.17
C VAL A 473 -8.50 13.34 -14.01
N GLY A 474 -8.57 14.62 -14.37
CA GLY A 474 -7.42 15.53 -14.30
C GLY A 474 -6.20 14.96 -15.03
N ALA A 475 -5.05 14.90 -14.36
CA ALA A 475 -3.81 14.30 -14.87
C ALA A 475 -3.78 12.75 -14.85
N GLY A 476 -4.83 12.09 -14.34
CA GLY A 476 -4.96 10.63 -14.39
C GLY A 476 -4.21 9.90 -13.27
N SER A 477 -4.16 10.49 -12.08
CA SER A 477 -3.43 9.89 -10.94
C SER A 477 -3.94 8.50 -10.56
N PHE A 478 -5.26 8.26 -10.68
CA PHE A 478 -5.86 6.97 -10.35
C PHE A 478 -5.67 5.90 -11.44
N LEU A 479 -5.37 6.28 -12.69
CA LEU A 479 -5.25 5.34 -13.80
C LEU A 479 -4.16 4.29 -13.51
N ASN A 480 -2.95 4.71 -13.11
CA ASN A 480 -1.87 3.77 -12.79
C ASN A 480 -2.26 2.78 -11.68
N LEU A 481 -3.02 3.24 -10.69
CA LEU A 481 -3.53 2.41 -9.62
C LEU A 481 -4.56 1.39 -10.13
N ILE A 482 -5.49 1.79 -11.00
CA ILE A 482 -6.52 0.92 -11.60
C ILE A 482 -5.86 -0.14 -12.48
N LEU A 483 -5.00 0.29 -13.41
CA LEU A 483 -4.25 -0.56 -14.33
C LEU A 483 -3.47 -1.63 -13.57
N LYS A 484 -2.86 -1.25 -12.43
CA LYS A 484 -2.07 -2.19 -11.63
C LYS A 484 -2.91 -3.10 -10.73
N LYS A 485 -3.99 -2.60 -10.14
CA LYS A 485 -4.86 -3.36 -9.24
C LYS A 485 -5.59 -4.49 -9.96
N TYR A 486 -5.98 -4.24 -11.22
CA TYR A 486 -6.81 -5.15 -12.00
C TYR A 486 -6.06 -5.75 -13.20
N GLU A 487 -4.72 -5.75 -13.20
CA GLU A 487 -3.89 -6.25 -14.30
C GLU A 487 -4.18 -7.71 -14.72
N GLN A 488 -4.80 -8.50 -13.84
CA GLN A 488 -5.23 -9.88 -14.06
C GLN A 488 -6.61 -10.05 -14.72
N ILE A 489 -7.38 -8.97 -14.86
CA ILE A 489 -8.72 -9.02 -15.47
C ILE A 489 -8.57 -9.08 -16.99
N GLU A 490 -9.32 -9.95 -17.66
CA GLU A 490 -9.17 -10.19 -19.11
C GLU A 490 -9.54 -8.95 -19.94
N LYS A 491 -10.51 -8.14 -19.48
CA LYS A 491 -10.89 -6.87 -20.12
C LYS A 491 -11.31 -5.79 -19.10
N ILE A 492 -10.77 -4.59 -19.24
CA ILE A 492 -11.11 -3.42 -18.43
C ILE A 492 -11.59 -2.31 -19.36
N ASN A 493 -12.87 -1.94 -19.27
CA ASN A 493 -13.38 -0.73 -19.89
C ASN A 493 -13.26 0.41 -18.89
N LEU A 494 -12.28 1.28 -19.10
CA LEU A 494 -11.98 2.41 -18.23
C LEU A 494 -12.55 3.69 -18.81
N TYR A 495 -13.60 4.20 -18.19
CA TYR A 495 -14.23 5.46 -18.57
C TYR A 495 -13.58 6.58 -17.77
N VAL A 496 -13.12 7.63 -18.46
CA VAL A 496 -12.52 8.80 -17.83
C VAL A 496 -13.29 10.04 -18.26
N VAL A 497 -13.75 10.80 -17.28
CA VAL A 497 -14.57 12.00 -17.50
C VAL A 497 -13.83 13.21 -16.99
N ASP A 498 -13.72 14.23 -17.84
CA ASP A 498 -13.27 15.55 -17.45
C ASP A 498 -14.14 16.60 -18.16
N ILE A 499 -14.42 17.72 -17.50
CA ILE A 499 -15.13 18.83 -18.13
C ILE A 499 -14.20 19.62 -19.06
N ASN A 500 -12.88 19.56 -18.81
CA ASN A 500 -11.87 20.27 -19.57
C ASN A 500 -11.30 19.37 -20.69
N SER A 501 -11.53 19.76 -21.94
CA SER A 501 -11.01 19.05 -23.12
C SER A 501 -9.48 18.95 -23.13
N ASN A 502 -8.78 19.96 -22.59
CA ASN A 502 -7.32 20.00 -22.57
C ASN A 502 -6.75 18.88 -21.67
N ASN A 503 -7.40 18.58 -20.56
CA ASN A 503 -7.01 17.46 -19.69
C ASN A 503 -7.14 16.13 -20.42
N ILE A 504 -8.22 15.93 -21.18
CA ILE A 504 -8.41 14.73 -21.99
C ILE A 504 -7.33 14.58 -23.06
N GLU A 505 -6.89 15.68 -23.69
CA GLU A 505 -5.77 15.63 -24.64
C GLU A 505 -4.44 15.29 -23.97
N ILE A 506 -4.16 15.87 -22.80
CA ILE A 506 -2.98 15.54 -21.99
C ILE A 506 -3.00 14.05 -21.59
N LEU A 507 -4.15 13.52 -21.17
CA LEU A 507 -4.29 12.11 -20.81
C LEU A 507 -4.00 11.19 -21.98
N LYS A 508 -4.52 11.50 -23.18
CA LYS A 508 -4.21 10.73 -24.40
C LYS A 508 -2.71 10.73 -24.71
N LEU A 509 -1.99 11.80 -24.38
CA LEU A 509 -0.54 11.90 -24.54
C LEU A 509 0.23 11.06 -23.49
N LEU A 510 -0.23 11.07 -22.24
CA LEU A 510 0.36 10.33 -21.12
C LEU A 510 0.06 8.82 -21.18
N PHE A 511 -1.12 8.45 -21.64
CA PHE A 511 -1.62 7.08 -21.75
C PHE A 511 -1.81 6.71 -23.23
N SER A 512 -0.70 6.68 -23.97
CA SER A 512 -0.72 6.30 -25.39
C SER A 512 -0.71 4.77 -25.59
N LYS A 513 -0.91 4.31 -26.83
CA LYS A 513 -1.08 2.89 -27.23
C LYS A 513 0.08 1.93 -26.84
N GLY A 514 1.21 2.44 -26.36
CA GLY A 514 2.32 1.63 -25.83
C GLY A 514 2.44 1.59 -24.29
N ILE A 515 1.66 2.42 -23.60
CA ILE A 515 1.65 2.54 -22.14
C ILE A 515 0.44 1.80 -21.55
N ILE A 516 -0.69 1.86 -22.25
CA ILE A 516 -1.92 1.18 -21.86
C ILE A 516 -1.74 -0.34 -22.09
N PRO A 517 -2.01 -1.19 -21.08
CA PRO A 517 -2.06 -2.63 -21.23
C PRO A 517 -3.08 -3.10 -22.29
N ASN A 518 -2.79 -4.19 -23.01
CA ASN A 518 -3.64 -4.68 -24.09
C ASN A 518 -5.07 -5.08 -23.66
N ASN A 519 -5.26 -5.41 -22.38
CA ASN A 519 -6.55 -5.75 -21.80
C ASN A 519 -7.39 -4.52 -21.39
N VAL A 520 -6.91 -3.30 -21.64
CA VAL A 520 -7.57 -2.07 -21.20
C VAL A 520 -8.02 -1.24 -22.40
N GLU A 521 -9.30 -0.87 -22.40
CA GLU A 521 -9.88 0.10 -23.31
C GLU A 521 -10.23 1.37 -22.54
N ILE A 522 -9.68 2.52 -22.93
CA ILE A 522 -9.98 3.81 -22.28
C ILE A 522 -10.99 4.59 -23.11
N HIS A 523 -12.14 4.90 -22.51
CA HIS A 523 -13.18 5.75 -23.07
C HIS A 523 -13.07 7.17 -22.52
N TYR A 524 -12.57 8.09 -23.33
CA TYR A 524 -12.41 9.50 -22.97
C TYR A 524 -13.72 10.27 -23.20
N ILE A 525 -14.25 10.90 -22.14
CA ILE A 525 -15.52 11.63 -22.17
C ILE A 525 -15.27 13.08 -21.74
N ILE A 526 -15.48 14.02 -22.66
CA ILE A 526 -15.44 15.46 -22.36
C ILE A 526 -16.85 15.89 -21.98
N SER A 527 -17.15 15.94 -20.69
CA SER A 527 -18.49 16.29 -20.21
C SER A 527 -18.53 16.64 -18.72
N ASP A 528 -19.59 17.34 -18.32
CA ASP A 528 -19.92 17.57 -16.92
C ASP A 528 -20.50 16.28 -16.31
N TYR A 529 -19.68 15.58 -15.50
CA TYR A 529 -20.04 14.30 -14.89
C TYR A 529 -21.42 14.32 -14.22
N LEU A 530 -21.84 15.42 -13.58
CA LEU A 530 -23.12 15.47 -12.88
C LEU A 530 -24.31 15.38 -13.86
N ASN A 531 -24.17 15.85 -15.09
CA ASN A 531 -25.23 15.80 -16.12
C ASN A 531 -25.04 14.66 -17.14
N THR A 532 -23.89 14.01 -17.16
CA THR A 532 -23.65 12.87 -18.06
C THR A 532 -24.51 11.67 -17.70
N ASN A 533 -25.32 11.18 -18.62
CA ASN A 533 -26.07 9.94 -18.43
C ASN A 533 -25.27 8.75 -18.95
N PHE A 534 -25.15 7.72 -18.12
CA PHE A 534 -24.48 6.47 -18.48
C PHE A 534 -25.55 5.38 -18.62
N ASN A 535 -25.59 4.75 -19.80
CA ASN A 535 -26.47 3.60 -20.06
C ASN A 535 -25.81 2.27 -19.66
N ILE A 536 -24.82 2.33 -18.77
CA ILE A 536 -24.05 1.20 -18.27
C ILE A 536 -23.95 1.27 -16.76
N LYS A 537 -23.86 0.11 -16.12
CA LYS A 537 -23.58 0.00 -14.69
C LYS A 537 -22.10 -0.27 -14.49
N PHE A 538 -21.48 0.43 -13.55
CA PHE A 538 -20.05 0.34 -13.27
C PHE A 538 -19.76 -0.64 -12.13
N ASP A 539 -18.69 -1.42 -12.26
CA ASP A 539 -18.17 -2.26 -11.18
C ASP A 539 -17.49 -1.42 -10.09
N LEU A 540 -16.80 -0.35 -10.51
CA LEU A 540 -16.12 0.58 -9.63
C LEU A 540 -16.21 2.01 -10.18
N ILE A 541 -16.57 2.95 -9.32
CA ILE A 541 -16.27 4.37 -9.51
C ILE A 541 -15.21 4.80 -8.50
N ILE A 542 -14.14 5.43 -8.96
CA ILE A 542 -13.00 5.81 -8.12
C ILE A 542 -12.46 7.17 -8.53
N GLY A 543 -11.96 7.96 -7.58
CA GLY A 543 -11.29 9.21 -7.90
C GLY A 543 -11.21 10.21 -6.74
N ASN A 544 -10.80 11.43 -7.07
CA ASN A 544 -10.81 12.59 -6.19
C ASN A 544 -11.78 13.65 -6.74
N PRO A 545 -13.08 13.58 -6.41
CA PRO A 545 -14.04 14.59 -6.87
C PRO A 545 -13.72 15.98 -6.31
N PRO A 546 -14.12 17.07 -6.99
CA PRO A 546 -13.91 18.42 -6.49
C PRO A 546 -14.65 18.71 -5.18
N PHE A 547 -14.01 19.45 -4.26
CA PHE A 547 -14.54 19.72 -2.91
C PHE A 547 -15.31 21.04 -2.78
N GLY A 548 -15.46 21.79 -3.86
CA GLY A 548 -16.03 23.14 -3.89
C GLY A 548 -17.49 23.21 -3.42
N LYS A 549 -17.87 24.37 -2.87
CA LYS A 549 -19.28 24.72 -2.67
C LYS A 549 -19.86 25.25 -3.97
N LEU A 550 -21.05 24.79 -4.29
CA LEU A 550 -21.82 25.27 -5.43
C LEU A 550 -22.24 26.73 -5.22
N SER A 551 -22.03 27.55 -6.24
CA SER A 551 -22.61 28.90 -6.32
C SER A 551 -24.13 28.84 -6.41
N SER A 552 -24.81 29.95 -6.17
CA SER A 552 -26.27 30.04 -6.28
C SER A 552 -26.80 29.63 -7.68
N ALA A 553 -26.02 29.88 -8.74
CA ALA A 553 -26.37 29.47 -10.10
C ALA A 553 -26.23 27.95 -10.29
N GLU A 554 -25.14 27.37 -9.78
CA GLU A 554 -24.90 25.92 -9.88
C GLU A 554 -25.86 25.12 -8.99
N LEU A 555 -26.26 25.65 -7.84
CA LEU A 555 -27.31 25.04 -7.02
C LEU A 555 -28.62 24.91 -7.79
N LYS A 556 -29.03 25.95 -8.54
CA LYS A 556 -30.22 25.86 -9.40
C LYS A 556 -30.04 24.77 -10.47
N LYS A 557 -28.86 24.69 -11.09
CA LYS A 557 -28.53 23.70 -12.12
C LYS A 557 -28.54 22.26 -11.58
N TYR A 558 -27.93 22.02 -10.42
CA TYR A 558 -27.68 20.66 -9.90
C TYR A 558 -28.59 20.22 -8.76
N SER A 559 -29.48 21.08 -8.25
CA SER A 559 -30.42 20.73 -7.16
C SER A 559 -31.25 19.47 -7.45
N GLN A 560 -31.59 19.24 -8.72
CA GLN A 560 -32.30 18.04 -9.18
C GLN A 560 -31.44 16.77 -9.20
N ASN A 561 -30.11 16.90 -9.15
CA ASN A 561 -29.18 15.79 -9.22
C ASN A 561 -28.92 15.13 -7.86
N SER A 562 -29.31 15.77 -6.74
CA SER A 562 -29.23 15.10 -5.43
C SER A 562 -30.31 14.02 -5.33
N LEU A 563 -29.89 12.84 -4.87
CA LEU A 563 -30.78 11.71 -4.64
C LEU A 563 -31.45 11.77 -3.27
N TYR A 564 -30.80 12.41 -2.29
CA TYR A 564 -31.21 12.30 -0.89
C TYR A 564 -31.52 13.65 -0.22
N SER A 565 -30.85 14.74 -0.59
CA SER A 565 -30.94 16.02 0.10
C SER A 565 -30.96 17.22 -0.84
N GLN A 566 -32.11 17.89 -0.93
CA GLN A 566 -32.25 19.15 -1.66
C GLN A 566 -31.41 20.30 -1.05
N THR A 567 -30.83 20.10 0.14
CA THR A 567 -29.97 21.09 0.81
C THR A 567 -28.48 20.80 0.64
N LEU A 568 -28.09 19.83 -0.19
CA LEU A 568 -26.69 19.53 -0.46
C LEU A 568 -26.06 20.65 -1.30
N THR A 569 -25.06 21.32 -0.75
CA THR A 569 -24.39 22.47 -1.38
C THR A 569 -22.96 22.18 -1.83
N ASN A 570 -22.42 21.02 -1.47
CA ASN A 570 -21.08 20.60 -1.85
C ASN A 570 -21.11 19.65 -3.06
N VAL A 571 -20.26 19.94 -4.06
CA VAL A 571 -20.13 19.14 -5.29
C VAL A 571 -19.78 17.69 -4.98
N VAL A 572 -18.89 17.45 -4.00
CA VAL A 572 -18.41 16.11 -3.64
C VAL A 572 -19.56 15.18 -3.22
N GLY A 573 -20.58 15.74 -2.57
CA GLY A 573 -21.76 15.00 -2.14
C GLY A 573 -22.62 14.54 -3.33
N LEU A 574 -22.80 15.40 -4.33
CA LEU A 574 -23.54 15.07 -5.55
C LEU A 574 -22.81 14.00 -6.36
N PHE A 575 -21.48 14.10 -6.46
CA PHE A 575 -20.66 13.07 -7.11
C PHE A 575 -20.84 11.72 -6.42
N LEU A 576 -20.78 11.69 -5.09
CA LEU A 576 -20.95 10.48 -4.29
C LEU A 576 -22.35 9.86 -4.49
N GLU A 577 -23.42 10.66 -4.34
CA GLU A 577 -24.80 10.18 -4.50
C GLU A 577 -25.03 9.60 -5.90
N LYS A 578 -24.61 10.31 -6.95
CA LYS A 578 -24.70 9.81 -8.33
C LYS A 578 -23.94 8.50 -8.52
N SER A 579 -22.72 8.43 -8.01
CA SER A 579 -21.85 7.26 -8.19
C SER A 579 -22.43 6.00 -7.56
N ILE A 580 -23.00 6.11 -6.36
CA ILE A 580 -23.64 4.97 -5.67
C ILE A 580 -24.87 4.44 -6.42
N LYS A 581 -25.57 5.30 -7.18
CA LYS A 581 -26.72 4.86 -7.99
C LYS A 581 -26.30 4.03 -9.20
N ILE A 582 -25.16 4.35 -9.80
CA ILE A 582 -24.73 3.75 -11.07
C ILE A 582 -23.58 2.76 -10.94
N SER A 583 -23.12 2.47 -9.72
CA SER A 583 -22.01 1.55 -9.48
C SER A 583 -22.22 0.59 -8.31
N ASP A 584 -21.64 -0.60 -8.42
CA ASP A 584 -21.60 -1.59 -7.35
C ASP A 584 -20.62 -1.21 -6.22
N ASN A 585 -19.55 -0.47 -6.54
CA ASN A 585 -18.54 -0.04 -5.57
C ASN A 585 -18.09 1.39 -5.88
N VAL A 586 -17.90 2.20 -4.84
CA VAL A 586 -17.38 3.58 -4.99
C VAL A 586 -16.19 3.76 -4.05
N SER A 587 -15.11 4.40 -4.50
CA SER A 587 -13.99 4.79 -3.64
C SER A 587 -13.60 6.23 -3.92
N PHE A 588 -13.98 7.15 -3.03
CA PHE A 588 -13.68 8.56 -3.19
C PHE A 588 -12.87 9.13 -2.05
N ILE A 589 -11.94 10.01 -2.41
CA ILE A 589 -11.37 10.96 -1.46
C ILE A 589 -12.44 12.03 -1.18
N LEU A 590 -12.76 12.24 0.09
CA LEU A 590 -13.76 13.17 0.58
C LEU A 590 -13.15 14.06 1.68
N PRO A 591 -13.66 15.28 1.88
CA PRO A 591 -13.39 16.05 3.09
C PRO A 591 -13.83 15.27 4.35
N LYS A 592 -12.99 15.23 5.39
CA LYS A 592 -13.26 14.53 6.65
C LYS A 592 -14.48 15.08 7.38
N ASN A 593 -14.86 16.34 7.14
CA ASN A 593 -16.08 16.94 7.68
C ASN A 593 -17.37 16.25 7.17
N PHE A 594 -17.27 15.39 6.14
CA PHE A 594 -18.33 14.48 5.74
C PHE A 594 -18.84 13.64 6.91
N LEU A 595 -17.96 13.27 7.85
CA LEU A 595 -18.31 12.44 8.99
C LEU A 595 -19.30 13.13 9.93
N ASN A 596 -19.25 14.46 10.06
CA ASN A 596 -19.90 15.18 11.17
C ASN A 596 -20.65 16.47 10.81
N THR A 597 -20.75 16.85 9.54
CA THR A 597 -21.52 18.04 9.14
C THR A 597 -22.99 17.71 8.91
N LYS A 598 -23.92 18.63 9.26
CA LYS A 598 -25.38 18.45 9.06
C LYS A 598 -25.76 18.21 7.59
N GLU A 599 -25.06 18.89 6.69
CA GLU A 599 -25.26 18.82 5.24
C GLU A 599 -25.28 17.37 4.71
N PHE A 600 -24.39 16.51 5.21
CA PHE A 600 -24.27 15.11 4.76
C PHE A 600 -25.09 14.12 5.61
N ALA A 601 -25.97 14.57 6.51
CA ALA A 601 -26.66 13.67 7.44
C ALA A 601 -27.53 12.63 6.74
N LEU A 602 -28.32 13.05 5.73
CA LEU A 602 -29.16 12.14 4.94
C LEU A 602 -28.31 11.19 4.09
N THR A 603 -27.25 11.70 3.45
CA THR A 603 -26.31 10.88 2.69
C THR A 603 -25.68 9.82 3.60
N ARG A 604 -25.13 10.18 4.77
CA ARG A 604 -24.62 9.22 5.76
C ARG A 604 -25.66 8.16 6.14
N LEU A 605 -26.89 8.56 6.45
CA LEU A 605 -27.95 7.62 6.82
C LEU A 605 -28.20 6.56 5.73
N LYS A 606 -28.14 6.96 4.46
CA LYS A 606 -28.33 6.04 3.32
C LYS A 606 -27.10 5.16 3.04
N LEU A 607 -25.90 5.64 3.37
CA LEU A 607 -24.66 4.92 3.07
C LEU A 607 -24.19 3.97 4.15
N LYS A 608 -24.70 4.07 5.39
CA LYS A 608 -24.20 3.30 6.54
C LYS A 608 -24.01 1.80 6.24
N ASP A 609 -24.94 1.19 5.50
CA ASP A 609 -24.93 -0.24 5.21
C ASP A 609 -24.02 -0.60 4.03
N LEU A 610 -23.65 0.38 3.20
CA LEU A 610 -22.79 0.22 2.03
C LEU A 610 -21.31 0.47 2.34
N ILE A 611 -20.96 1.17 3.42
CA ILE A 611 -19.55 1.45 3.73
C ILE A 611 -18.80 0.14 3.98
N SER A 612 -17.66 -0.04 3.33
CA SER A 612 -16.75 -1.18 3.53
C SER A 612 -15.46 -0.74 4.21
N SER A 613 -14.95 0.45 3.89
CA SER A 613 -13.78 1.01 4.56
C SER A 613 -13.74 2.53 4.60
N ILE A 614 -12.99 3.07 5.58
CA ILE A 614 -12.66 4.49 5.71
C ILE A 614 -11.15 4.61 6.01
N ILE A 615 -10.41 5.28 5.14
CA ILE A 615 -9.01 5.63 5.38
C ILE A 615 -8.93 7.11 5.72
N ASP A 616 -8.56 7.43 6.96
CA ASP A 616 -8.33 8.80 7.43
C ASP A 616 -6.90 9.24 7.15
N PHE A 617 -6.75 10.14 6.18
CA PHE A 617 -5.48 10.79 5.84
C PHE A 617 -5.20 12.01 6.72
N ASN A 618 -6.25 12.57 7.35
CA ASN A 618 -6.16 13.82 8.11
C ASN A 618 -5.48 14.91 7.23
N GLU A 619 -4.57 15.71 7.79
CA GLU A 619 -3.81 16.74 7.07
C GLU A 619 -2.72 16.18 6.13
N LEU A 620 -2.39 14.89 6.16
CA LEU A 620 -1.44 14.30 5.21
C LEU A 620 -2.02 14.15 3.80
N GLY A 621 -3.33 14.32 3.65
CA GLY A 621 -4.02 14.26 2.36
C GLY A 621 -3.45 15.26 1.35
N PHE A 622 -3.43 16.54 1.73
CA PHE A 622 -3.01 17.63 0.85
C PHE A 622 -2.23 18.67 1.69
N LYS A 623 -0.90 18.63 1.63
CA LYS A 623 -0.03 19.44 2.50
C LYS A 623 -0.23 20.95 2.35
N ASP A 624 -0.57 21.40 1.14
CA ASP A 624 -0.71 22.82 0.79
C ASP A 624 -2.13 23.35 0.99
N VAL A 625 -3.05 22.49 1.45
CA VAL A 625 -4.46 22.81 1.61
C VAL A 625 -4.85 22.55 3.06
N LEU A 626 -5.48 23.54 3.70
CA LEU A 626 -5.95 23.42 5.08
C LEU A 626 -7.24 22.58 5.16
N ILE A 627 -7.21 21.35 4.64
CA ILE A 627 -8.33 20.41 4.61
C ILE A 627 -7.88 19.04 5.14
N GLU A 628 -8.74 18.44 5.94
CA GLU A 628 -8.60 17.05 6.37
C GLU A 628 -9.37 16.16 5.41
N THR A 629 -8.79 15.05 4.97
CA THR A 629 -9.46 14.14 4.02
C THR A 629 -9.48 12.70 4.47
N ILE A 630 -10.47 11.98 3.93
CA ILE A 630 -10.67 10.55 4.09
C ILE A 630 -10.84 9.92 2.72
N ASN A 631 -10.47 8.67 2.52
CA ASN A 631 -11.04 7.85 1.44
C ASN A 631 -12.19 7.02 1.99
N LEU A 632 -13.37 7.15 1.40
CA LEU A 632 -14.57 6.38 1.72
C LEU A 632 -14.78 5.33 0.62
N THR A 633 -14.81 4.05 0.99
CA THR A 633 -15.12 2.97 0.05
C THR A 633 -16.47 2.33 0.37
N THR A 634 -17.36 2.24 -0.62
CA THR A 634 -18.66 1.58 -0.54
C THR A 634 -18.67 0.29 -1.36
N SER A 635 -19.51 -0.66 -0.96
CA SER A 635 -19.81 -1.87 -1.71
C SER A 635 -21.28 -2.23 -1.57
N ILE A 636 -21.90 -2.66 -2.67
CA ILE A 636 -23.26 -3.21 -2.66
C ILE A 636 -23.33 -4.54 -1.88
N THR A 637 -22.20 -5.24 -1.77
CA THR A 637 -22.09 -6.44 -0.93
C THR A 637 -22.03 -6.02 0.53
N ARG A 638 -23.12 -6.25 1.27
CA ARG A 638 -23.22 -5.86 2.68
C ARG A 638 -22.24 -6.66 3.53
N GLN A 639 -21.43 -5.93 4.29
CA GLN A 639 -20.54 -6.45 5.32
C GLN A 639 -21.04 -5.98 6.69
N SER A 640 -20.89 -6.80 7.75
CA SER A 640 -21.24 -6.39 9.13
C SER A 640 -20.23 -5.42 9.74
N LYS A 641 -18.98 -5.50 9.29
CA LYS A 641 -17.86 -4.69 9.78
C LYS A 641 -17.37 -3.68 8.74
N VAL A 642 -16.74 -2.62 9.23
CA VAL A 642 -16.04 -1.61 8.45
C VAL A 642 -14.57 -1.61 8.85
N PHE A 643 -13.68 -1.58 7.86
CA PHE A 643 -12.26 -1.35 8.10
C PHE A 643 -11.96 0.15 8.22
N ILE A 644 -11.37 0.57 9.33
CA ILE A 644 -10.95 1.96 9.57
C ILE A 644 -9.43 2.00 9.70
N LYS A 645 -8.79 2.91 8.95
CA LYS A 645 -7.35 3.15 9.02
C LYS A 645 -7.05 4.62 9.25
N SER A 646 -6.29 4.97 10.28
CA SER A 646 -5.69 6.31 10.41
C SER A 646 -4.24 6.26 9.96
N VAL A 647 -3.91 6.98 8.89
CA VAL A 647 -2.53 7.04 8.38
C VAL A 647 -1.63 7.79 9.35
N VAL A 648 -2.07 8.93 9.87
CA VAL A 648 -1.30 9.76 10.82
C VAL A 648 -1.06 9.05 12.15
N LYS A 649 -2.08 8.37 12.67
CA LYS A 649 -1.99 7.71 13.98
C LYS A 649 -1.51 6.27 13.90
N ASN A 650 -1.30 5.73 12.69
CA ASN A 650 -0.97 4.32 12.46
C ASN A 650 -1.95 3.36 13.18
N ILE A 651 -3.25 3.69 13.12
CA ILE A 651 -4.33 2.87 13.70
C ILE A 651 -4.98 2.08 12.57
N GLU A 652 -5.17 0.77 12.76
CA GLU A 652 -5.96 -0.10 11.88
C GLU A 652 -6.96 -0.88 12.74
N ILE A 653 -8.26 -0.70 12.51
CA ILE A 653 -9.33 -1.35 13.28
C ILE A 653 -10.44 -1.88 12.37
N TYR A 654 -11.08 -2.98 12.80
CA TYR A 654 -12.31 -3.49 12.20
C TYR A 654 -13.44 -3.30 13.22
N GLN A 655 -14.46 -2.52 12.87
CA GLN A 655 -15.55 -2.18 13.77
C GLN A 655 -16.91 -2.59 13.21
N ASP A 656 -17.84 -2.95 14.09
CA ASP A 656 -19.23 -3.23 13.70
C ASP A 656 -19.93 -1.95 13.23
N LYS A 657 -20.70 -2.03 12.15
CA LYS A 657 -21.37 -0.86 11.53
C LYS A 657 -22.28 -0.13 12.49
N ASP A 658 -23.19 -0.86 13.14
CA ASP A 658 -24.17 -0.26 14.05
C ASP A 658 -23.52 0.35 15.30
N TYR A 659 -22.29 -0.04 15.62
CA TYR A 659 -21.53 0.51 16.74
C TYR A 659 -20.95 1.90 16.43
N ILE A 660 -20.33 2.08 15.26
CA ILE A 660 -19.70 3.36 14.87
C ILE A 660 -20.63 4.30 14.08
N PHE A 661 -21.71 3.76 13.49
CA PHE A 661 -22.76 4.50 12.78
C PHE A 661 -24.07 4.57 13.58
N ASP A 662 -23.95 4.53 14.91
CA ASP A 662 -25.06 4.57 15.85
C ASP A 662 -25.94 5.80 15.61
N SER A 663 -27.22 5.57 15.27
CA SER A 663 -28.17 6.64 14.94
C SER A 663 -28.59 7.47 16.16
N LYS A 664 -28.21 7.06 17.38
CA LYS A 664 -28.43 7.84 18.60
C LYS A 664 -27.36 8.93 18.79
N LEU A 665 -26.24 8.83 18.09
CA LEU A 665 -25.17 9.82 18.12
C LEU A 665 -25.42 10.93 17.09
N PRO A 666 -24.93 12.17 17.32
CA PRO A 666 -25.17 13.29 16.41
C PRO A 666 -24.55 13.07 15.02
N TYR A 667 -23.56 12.17 14.93
CA TYR A 667 -22.87 11.78 13.71
C TYR A 667 -22.00 10.54 13.95
N TRP A 668 -21.35 10.03 12.88
CA TRP A 668 -20.50 8.84 12.93
C TRP A 668 -19.25 9.06 13.80
N VAL A 669 -18.97 8.13 14.72
CA VAL A 669 -17.77 8.14 15.59
C VAL A 669 -16.91 6.94 15.24
N ILE A 670 -16.02 7.11 14.26
CA ILE A 670 -15.29 5.99 13.62
C ILE A 670 -14.18 5.40 14.50
N TYR A 671 -13.79 6.09 15.58
CA TYR A 671 -12.80 5.63 16.55
C TYR A 671 -13.40 5.23 17.90
N ARG A 672 -14.73 5.02 17.96
CA ARG A 672 -15.43 4.57 19.17
C ARG A 672 -14.78 3.28 19.70
N ASN A 673 -14.62 3.21 21.02
CA ASN A 673 -14.01 2.08 21.72
C ASN A 673 -14.59 1.94 23.14
N SER A 674 -14.13 0.93 23.87
CA SER A 674 -14.62 0.64 25.23
C SER A 674 -14.40 1.78 26.23
N PHE A 675 -13.29 2.53 26.12
CA PHE A 675 -13.06 3.72 26.93
C PHE A 675 -14.11 4.80 26.65
N PHE A 676 -14.39 5.07 25.38
CA PHE A 676 -15.45 6.00 24.98
C PHE A 676 -16.80 5.59 25.56
N ASP A 677 -17.18 4.32 25.48
CA ASP A 677 -18.47 3.83 25.97
C ASP A 677 -18.61 3.96 27.49
N ASN A 678 -17.54 3.66 28.23
CA ASN A 678 -17.51 3.82 29.68
C ASN A 678 -17.82 5.27 30.06
N VAL A 679 -17.10 6.23 29.47
CA VAL A 679 -17.35 7.66 29.73
C VAL A 679 -18.75 8.06 29.24
N PHE A 680 -19.15 7.67 28.03
CA PHE A 680 -20.47 7.98 27.46
C PHE A 680 -21.62 7.57 28.38
N SER A 681 -21.53 6.41 29.03
CA SER A 681 -22.57 5.89 29.92
C SER A 681 -22.83 6.74 31.19
N LYS A 682 -21.83 7.53 31.60
CA LYS A 682 -21.87 8.43 32.76
C LYS A 682 -22.47 9.80 32.44
N LEU A 683 -22.58 10.15 31.16
CA LEU A 683 -22.94 11.50 30.73
C LEU A 683 -24.41 11.63 30.31
N ILE A 684 -24.99 12.77 30.64
CA ILE A 684 -26.26 13.28 30.09
C ILE A 684 -25.91 14.22 28.95
N PHE A 685 -26.25 13.86 27.72
CA PHE A 685 -25.93 14.62 26.51
C PHE A 685 -27.07 15.55 26.07
N ASP A 686 -26.79 16.35 25.04
CA ASP A 686 -27.72 17.32 24.45
C ASP A 686 -28.28 18.35 25.45
N VAL A 687 -27.47 18.72 26.44
CA VAL A 687 -27.84 19.68 27.52
C VAL A 687 -27.86 21.12 27.02
N PHE A 688 -27.05 21.44 26.01
CA PHE A 688 -26.80 22.81 25.58
C PHE A 688 -27.24 23.06 24.13
N SER A 689 -27.68 24.30 23.85
CA SER A 689 -27.61 24.89 22.52
C SER A 689 -26.43 25.87 22.45
N VAL A 690 -25.93 26.17 21.25
CA VAL A 690 -24.75 27.01 21.06
C VAL A 690 -25.05 28.25 20.24
N PHE A 691 -24.54 29.38 20.71
CA PHE A 691 -24.37 30.61 19.96
C PHE A 691 -22.88 30.95 19.84
N ARG A 692 -22.46 31.38 18.66
CA ARG A 692 -21.08 31.84 18.43
C ARG A 692 -21.14 33.10 17.58
N ASP A 693 -20.62 34.19 18.14
CA ASP A 693 -20.55 35.43 17.38
C ASP A 693 -19.51 35.34 16.26
N ARG A 694 -19.87 35.82 15.08
CA ARG A 694 -18.96 35.91 13.92
C ARG A 694 -18.79 37.36 13.44
N GLN A 695 -19.39 38.32 14.14
CA GLN A 695 -19.49 39.72 13.71
C GLN A 695 -18.38 40.58 14.33
N ILE A 696 -17.95 40.26 15.56
CA ILE A 696 -16.80 40.91 16.19
C ILE A 696 -15.53 40.53 15.44
N THR A 697 -14.96 41.50 14.74
CA THR A 697 -13.65 41.44 14.09
C THR A 697 -12.64 42.30 14.83
N ASN A 698 -11.34 42.07 14.61
CA ASN A 698 -10.28 42.84 15.27
C ASN A 698 -10.34 44.35 14.99
N LYS A 699 -11.02 44.78 13.92
CA LYS A 699 -11.27 46.19 13.60
C LYS A 699 -12.05 46.93 14.70
N TYR A 700 -12.96 46.23 15.38
CA TYR A 700 -13.83 46.83 16.39
C TYR A 700 -13.25 46.73 17.80
N LEU A 701 -12.06 46.15 17.95
CA LEU A 701 -11.45 45.87 19.25
C LEU A 701 -10.28 46.81 19.52
N ASP A 702 -10.24 47.36 20.72
CA ASP A 702 -9.09 48.06 21.28
C ASP A 702 -8.54 47.32 22.52
N ASN A 703 -7.36 47.73 23.00
CA ASN A 703 -6.71 47.15 24.19
C ASN A 703 -6.78 48.09 25.41
N THR A 704 -7.64 49.11 25.35
CA THR A 704 -7.70 50.20 26.34
C THR A 704 -9.06 50.20 27.00
N ASN A 705 -9.10 49.90 28.29
CA ASN A 705 -10.31 50.10 29.08
C ASN A 705 -10.64 51.60 29.13
N GLY A 706 -11.92 51.96 29.08
CA GLY A 706 -12.35 53.36 29.01
C GLY A 706 -13.85 53.54 29.21
N ILE A 707 -14.30 54.79 29.16
CA ILE A 707 -15.72 55.15 29.24
C ILE A 707 -16.44 54.65 27.97
N ASN A 708 -17.64 54.08 28.11
CA ASN A 708 -18.43 53.46 27.02
C ASN A 708 -17.73 52.27 26.33
N LYS A 709 -16.87 51.55 27.05
CA LYS A 709 -16.20 50.34 26.55
C LYS A 709 -16.70 49.09 27.24
N ILE A 710 -17.09 48.09 26.46
CA ILE A 710 -17.48 46.77 26.94
C ILE A 710 -16.33 45.80 26.77
N ARG A 711 -16.04 45.03 27.82
CA ARG A 711 -15.02 43.98 27.75
C ARG A 711 -15.46 42.84 26.82
N VAL A 712 -14.56 42.42 25.94
CA VAL A 712 -14.74 41.30 25.01
C VAL A 712 -13.81 40.15 25.39
N LEU A 713 -14.39 39.05 25.86
CA LEU A 713 -13.65 37.84 26.17
C LEU A 713 -13.24 37.09 24.90
N LYS A 714 -12.01 36.56 24.94
CA LYS A 714 -11.43 35.67 23.94
C LYS A 714 -10.95 34.38 24.60
N SER A 715 -10.68 33.34 23.81
CA SER A 715 -10.44 31.98 24.30
C SER A 715 -9.41 31.84 25.43
N ARG A 716 -8.36 32.66 25.45
CA ARG A 716 -7.32 32.63 26.50
C ARG A 716 -7.72 33.34 27.78
N ASN A 717 -8.80 34.13 27.78
CA ASN A 717 -9.34 34.73 28.99
C ASN A 717 -10.01 33.69 29.90
N ILE A 718 -10.35 32.51 29.39
CA ILE A 718 -10.83 31.39 30.23
C ILE A 718 -9.63 30.51 30.55
N ASN A 719 -9.31 30.37 31.84
CA ASN A 719 -8.20 29.52 32.32
C ASN A 719 -8.40 28.04 31.91
N ASP A 720 -7.38 27.18 32.07
CA ASP A 720 -7.41 25.81 31.52
C ASP A 720 -8.47 24.91 32.19
N THR A 721 -8.87 25.22 33.43
CA THR A 721 -9.91 24.50 34.19
C THR A 721 -11.32 25.05 33.95
N GLY A 722 -11.45 26.25 33.37
CA GLY A 722 -12.75 26.91 33.18
C GLY A 722 -13.35 27.49 34.47
N THR A 723 -12.55 27.71 35.51
CA THR A 723 -13.02 28.18 36.82
C THR A 723 -13.02 29.70 36.96
N GLU A 724 -12.20 30.41 36.19
CA GLU A 724 -12.04 31.87 36.31
C GLU A 724 -11.74 32.54 34.97
N ILE A 725 -12.06 33.84 34.93
CA ILE A 725 -11.65 34.75 33.87
C ILE A 725 -10.34 35.41 34.29
N ILE A 726 -9.32 35.25 33.45
CA ILE A 726 -8.01 35.83 33.68
C ILE A 726 -7.80 37.08 32.82
N ASN A 727 -7.17 38.08 33.42
CA ASN A 727 -6.74 39.31 32.75
C ASN A 727 -5.37 39.06 32.13
N LEU A 728 -5.22 39.32 30.84
CA LEU A 728 -3.98 39.08 30.12
C LEU A 728 -3.47 40.39 29.51
N LYS A 729 -2.27 40.81 29.93
CA LYS A 729 -1.60 42.00 29.41
C LYS A 729 -1.45 41.90 27.88
N ASN A 730 -1.83 42.95 27.17
CA ASN A 730 -1.80 43.05 25.70
C ASN A 730 -2.66 42.00 24.96
N TYR A 731 -3.60 41.36 25.65
CA TYR A 731 -4.54 40.43 25.04
C TYR A 731 -5.99 40.78 25.37
N ASP A 732 -6.28 41.33 26.55
CA ASP A 732 -7.61 41.81 26.86
C ASP A 732 -8.07 42.87 25.85
N SER A 733 -9.32 42.75 25.40
CA SER A 733 -9.86 43.61 24.37
C SER A 733 -11.21 44.17 24.78
N TYR A 734 -11.51 45.36 24.29
CA TYR A 734 -12.77 46.07 24.53
C TYR A 734 -13.37 46.54 23.21
N ILE A 735 -14.69 46.69 23.19
CA ILE A 735 -15.47 47.22 22.07
C ILE A 735 -16.22 48.46 22.54
N ASP A 736 -16.40 49.42 21.64
CA ASP A 736 -17.30 50.54 21.89
C ASP A 736 -18.75 50.07 22.08
N GLU A 737 -19.41 50.56 23.12
CA GLU A 737 -20.77 50.15 23.46
C GLU A 737 -21.77 50.40 22.33
N ASP A 738 -21.65 51.52 21.59
CA ASP A 738 -22.60 51.86 20.54
C ASP A 738 -22.41 50.98 19.29
N ILE A 739 -21.18 50.52 19.05
CA ILE A 739 -20.91 49.48 18.05
C ILE A 739 -21.50 48.15 18.52
N ALA A 740 -21.26 47.79 19.80
CA ALA A 740 -21.68 46.51 20.35
C ALA A 740 -23.20 46.33 20.31
N LYS A 741 -24.00 47.37 20.61
CA LYS A 741 -25.48 47.34 20.58
C LYS A 741 -26.07 46.82 19.27
N ASN A 742 -25.37 47.02 18.16
CA ASN A 742 -25.79 46.56 16.83
C ASN A 742 -25.46 45.09 16.55
N LEU A 743 -24.75 44.41 17.46
CA LEU A 743 -24.33 43.02 17.31
C LEU A 743 -25.23 42.09 18.13
N ILE A 744 -25.62 40.95 17.53
CA ILE A 744 -26.45 39.92 18.20
C ILE A 744 -25.85 39.48 19.56
N VAL A 745 -24.52 39.45 19.67
CA VAL A 745 -23.85 39.04 20.90
C VAL A 745 -24.06 39.99 22.08
N PHE A 746 -24.47 41.23 21.83
CA PHE A 746 -24.82 42.20 22.88
C PHE A 746 -25.99 41.72 23.75
N ASN A 747 -26.90 40.92 23.17
CA ASN A 747 -27.98 40.27 23.93
C ASN A 747 -27.47 39.35 25.05
N TYR A 748 -26.17 39.03 25.08
CA TYR A 748 -25.53 38.23 26.12
C TYR A 748 -24.73 39.06 27.13
N LEU A 749 -24.65 40.40 27.03
CA LEU A 749 -23.85 41.25 27.91
C LEU A 749 -24.11 40.97 29.40
N ASP A 750 -25.38 41.00 29.80
CA ASP A 750 -25.82 40.77 31.19
C ASP A 750 -26.60 39.47 31.38
N ASN A 751 -26.52 38.56 30.40
CA ASN A 751 -27.06 37.22 30.52
C ASN A 751 -26.07 36.31 31.26
N ASP A 752 -26.40 35.93 32.50
CA ASP A 752 -25.64 35.03 33.37
C ASP A 752 -26.21 33.59 33.41
N ASN A 753 -27.26 33.32 32.62
CA ASN A 753 -27.88 32.01 32.45
C ASN A 753 -27.28 31.20 31.30
N VAL A 754 -26.03 31.51 30.94
CA VAL A 754 -25.27 30.83 29.88
C VAL A 754 -23.89 30.43 30.36
N TYR A 755 -23.25 29.53 29.63
CA TYR A 755 -21.91 29.05 29.88
C TYR A 755 -21.00 29.44 28.73
N LEU A 756 -19.71 29.58 29.00
CA LEU A 756 -18.69 29.89 28.02
C LEU A 756 -17.74 28.71 27.88
N THR A 757 -17.45 28.34 26.63
CA THR A 757 -16.37 27.41 26.31
C THR A 757 -15.50 27.99 25.20
N PRO A 758 -14.17 27.86 25.29
CA PRO A 758 -13.31 28.14 24.16
C PRO A 758 -13.65 27.25 22.97
N ASN A 759 -13.56 27.82 21.77
CA ASN A 759 -13.82 27.16 20.50
C ASN A 759 -12.51 26.60 19.90
N MET A 760 -12.61 25.67 18.93
CA MET A 760 -11.48 25.15 18.15
C MET A 760 -10.36 24.51 19.01
N THR A 761 -10.72 23.75 20.05
CA THR A 761 -9.73 23.15 20.96
C THR A 761 -10.14 21.77 21.47
N TYR A 762 -9.14 20.92 21.75
CA TYR A 762 -9.26 19.68 22.52
C TYR A 762 -9.09 19.88 24.03
N LYS A 763 -9.16 21.13 24.49
CA LYS A 763 -9.23 21.50 25.89
C LYS A 763 -10.59 22.09 26.22
N PRO A 764 -11.70 21.33 26.06
CA PRO A 764 -13.02 21.75 26.48
C PRO A 764 -12.99 22.11 27.96
N ARG A 765 -13.78 23.13 28.31
CA ARG A 765 -13.98 23.62 29.67
C ARG A 765 -15.19 24.53 29.67
N LEU A 766 -15.97 24.52 30.75
CA LEU A 766 -17.16 25.34 30.89
C LEU A 766 -17.03 26.30 32.06
N LEU A 767 -17.20 27.57 31.78
CA LEU A 767 -17.30 28.64 32.78
C LEU A 767 -18.74 29.15 32.78
N LYS A 768 -19.37 29.28 33.96
CA LYS A 768 -20.65 30.00 34.05
C LYS A 768 -20.43 31.49 33.85
N LYS A 769 -21.18 32.10 32.92
CA LYS A 769 -21.02 33.51 32.57
C LYS A 769 -21.53 34.43 33.70
N GLN A 770 -20.81 35.50 33.97
CA GLN A 770 -21.19 36.65 34.79
C GLN A 770 -21.57 37.84 33.90
N LYS A 771 -22.14 38.89 34.50
CA LYS A 771 -22.59 40.11 33.83
C LYS A 771 -21.42 41.04 33.44
N GLY A 772 -21.67 42.01 32.57
CA GLY A 772 -20.72 43.07 32.25
C GLY A 772 -19.67 42.77 31.18
N TYR A 773 -19.81 41.67 30.42
CA TYR A 773 -18.92 41.38 29.29
C TYR A 773 -19.60 40.53 28.22
N ILE A 774 -19.06 40.59 27.00
CA ILE A 774 -19.46 39.77 25.85
C ILE A 774 -18.28 38.90 25.37
N ALA A 775 -18.51 38.02 24.39
CA ALA A 775 -17.49 37.11 23.88
C ALA A 775 -17.38 37.21 22.34
N ASN A 776 -16.17 37.09 21.79
CA ASN A 776 -15.99 37.01 20.34
C ASN A 776 -16.06 35.55 19.83
N GLY A 777 -15.89 35.36 18.52
CA GLY A 777 -15.99 34.05 17.87
C GLY A 777 -14.96 32.98 18.26
N SER A 778 -14.00 33.30 19.13
CA SER A 778 -13.08 32.33 19.74
C SER A 778 -13.66 31.63 20.98
N ILE A 779 -14.80 32.11 21.50
CA ILE A 779 -15.57 31.47 22.57
C ILE A 779 -16.97 31.17 22.02
N ALA A 780 -17.48 29.99 22.35
CA ALA A 780 -18.87 29.62 22.14
C ALA A 780 -19.66 29.86 23.43
N ILE A 781 -20.84 30.47 23.28
CA ILE A 781 -21.80 30.69 24.35
C ILE A 781 -22.79 29.52 24.32
N LEU A 782 -22.85 28.76 25.41
CA LEU A 782 -23.73 27.61 25.55
C LEU A 782 -24.94 27.98 26.42
N LYS A 783 -26.13 27.89 25.86
CA LYS A 783 -27.39 28.06 26.59
C LYS A 783 -27.85 26.69 27.07
N ASN A 784 -28.04 26.54 28.38
CA ASN A 784 -28.67 25.34 28.93
C ASN A 784 -30.12 25.28 28.40
N LYS A 785 -30.44 24.23 27.66
CA LYS A 785 -31.80 23.98 27.16
C LYS A 785 -32.51 22.87 27.93
N SER A 786 -31.86 22.32 28.95
CA SER A 786 -32.44 21.37 29.88
C SER A 786 -32.87 22.07 31.17
N ASP A 787 -33.79 21.44 31.89
CA ASP A 787 -34.18 21.87 33.25
C ASP A 787 -33.14 21.46 34.31
N TYR A 788 -32.05 20.81 33.89
CA TYR A 788 -31.03 20.29 34.78
C TYR A 788 -30.10 21.40 35.29
N LYS A 789 -30.02 21.56 36.62
CA LYS A 789 -29.09 22.51 37.26
C LYS A 789 -27.70 21.89 37.38
N ILE A 790 -26.73 22.49 36.70
CA ILE A 790 -25.36 21.99 36.62
C ILE A 790 -24.57 22.44 37.86
N THR A 791 -23.89 21.51 38.53
CA THR A 791 -23.05 21.78 39.71
C THR A 791 -21.65 22.25 39.33
N GLN A 792 -20.92 22.86 40.26
CA GLN A 792 -19.55 23.31 40.02
C GLN A 792 -18.60 22.14 39.71
N LYS A 793 -18.72 21.00 40.42
CA LYS A 793 -17.92 19.80 40.14
C LYS A 793 -18.15 19.24 38.74
N GLN A 794 -19.39 19.31 38.25
CA GLN A 794 -19.73 18.89 36.90
C GLN A 794 -19.12 19.80 35.82
N LEU A 795 -19.03 21.12 36.08
CA LEU A 795 -18.32 22.04 35.19
C LEU A 795 -16.82 21.72 35.14
N GLU A 796 -16.21 21.47 36.30
CA GLU A 796 -14.78 21.12 36.42
C GLU A 796 -14.45 19.81 35.70
N TYR A 797 -15.36 18.82 35.74
CA TYR A 797 -15.20 17.55 35.05
C TYR A 797 -14.97 17.70 33.54
N ILE A 798 -15.59 18.68 32.88
CA ILE A 798 -15.40 18.93 31.43
C ILE A 798 -13.93 19.24 31.09
N SER A 799 -13.20 19.85 32.02
CA SER A 799 -11.78 20.15 31.85
C SER A 799 -10.85 18.99 32.22
N SER A 800 -11.38 17.88 32.75
CA SER A 800 -10.61 16.72 33.20
C SER A 800 -9.91 15.99 32.06
N LYS A 801 -8.87 15.22 32.40
CA LYS A 801 -8.17 14.37 31.43
C LYS A 801 -9.10 13.33 30.79
N GLU A 802 -9.98 12.70 31.58
CA GLU A 802 -10.94 11.70 31.11
C GLU A 802 -11.89 12.30 30.05
N PHE A 803 -12.50 13.46 30.34
CA PHE A 803 -13.40 14.12 29.38
C PHE A 803 -12.66 14.59 28.12
N ARG A 804 -11.43 15.11 28.25
CA ARG A 804 -10.62 15.54 27.09
C ARG A 804 -10.33 14.37 26.15
N GLU A 805 -9.97 13.21 26.69
CA GLU A 805 -9.72 12.00 25.89
C GLU A 805 -11.01 11.51 25.21
N PHE A 806 -12.13 11.46 25.95
CA PHE A 806 -13.46 11.15 25.42
C PHE A 806 -13.85 12.10 24.27
N TYR A 807 -13.75 13.41 24.50
CA TYR A 807 -14.09 14.44 23.52
C TYR A 807 -13.19 14.35 22.28
N THR A 808 -11.93 13.93 22.43
CA THR A 808 -11.03 13.73 21.30
C THR A 808 -11.51 12.61 20.37
N ILE A 809 -11.95 11.47 20.95
CA ILE A 809 -12.57 10.37 20.19
C ILE A 809 -13.90 10.82 19.59
N ALA A 810 -14.74 11.51 20.37
CA ALA A 810 -16.05 12.02 19.94
C ALA A 810 -15.96 12.93 18.70
N ARG A 811 -14.88 13.69 18.57
CA ARG A 811 -14.59 14.57 17.43
C ARG A 811 -13.79 13.87 16.31
N ASN A 812 -13.62 12.54 16.36
CA ASN A 812 -12.87 11.75 15.37
C ASN A 812 -11.42 12.22 15.14
N TYR A 813 -10.75 12.74 16.18
CA TYR A 813 -9.40 13.30 16.07
C TYR A 813 -9.24 14.35 14.96
N GLN A 814 -10.30 15.12 14.66
CA GLN A 814 -10.23 16.24 13.73
C GLN A 814 -9.31 17.35 14.23
N THR A 815 -8.57 18.01 13.36
CA THR A 815 -7.67 19.13 13.73
C THR A 815 -8.11 20.46 13.15
N ARG A 816 -8.85 20.46 12.03
CA ARG A 816 -9.31 21.67 11.33
C ARG A 816 -10.80 21.91 11.49
N SER A 817 -11.60 20.86 11.73
CA SER A 817 -13.06 20.94 11.91
C SER A 817 -13.50 20.88 13.38
N LEU A 818 -12.88 21.70 14.24
CA LEU A 818 -13.12 21.70 15.70
C LEU A 818 -14.09 22.76 16.20
N ASN A 819 -14.81 23.42 15.30
CA ASN A 819 -15.80 24.42 15.70
C ASN A 819 -16.87 23.74 16.57
N ILE A 820 -17.27 24.44 17.63
CA ILE A 820 -18.43 24.10 18.43
C ILE A 820 -19.64 24.67 17.70
N ASP A 821 -20.46 23.76 17.21
CA ASP A 821 -21.64 24.02 16.41
C ASP A 821 -22.84 23.23 16.94
N SER A 822 -23.97 23.38 16.27
CA SER A 822 -25.22 22.74 16.68
C SER A 822 -25.22 21.20 16.70
N LEU A 823 -24.20 20.53 16.15
CA LEU A 823 -24.04 19.07 16.28
C LEU A 823 -23.05 18.72 17.37
N SER A 824 -21.88 19.37 17.36
CA SER A 824 -20.79 19.03 18.26
C SER A 824 -20.99 19.52 19.69
N VAL A 825 -21.86 20.51 19.91
CA VAL A 825 -22.30 20.90 21.26
C VAL A 825 -22.94 19.74 22.03
N PHE A 826 -23.50 18.75 21.32
CA PHE A 826 -24.04 17.51 21.90
C PHE A 826 -23.06 16.86 22.88
N TRP A 827 -21.76 16.89 22.57
CA TRP A 827 -20.72 16.19 23.34
C TRP A 827 -20.35 16.87 24.66
N PHE A 828 -20.83 18.09 24.93
CA PHE A 828 -20.71 18.75 26.23
C PHE A 828 -21.72 18.13 27.21
N GLY A 829 -21.55 16.84 27.49
CA GLY A 829 -22.41 16.08 28.38
C GLY A 829 -22.06 16.29 29.85
N ILE A 830 -23.06 16.21 30.72
CA ILE A 830 -22.92 16.42 32.17
C ILE A 830 -22.84 15.08 32.89
N ASN A 831 -21.82 14.89 33.73
CA ASN A 831 -21.62 13.64 34.46
C ASN A 831 -22.63 13.49 35.61
N LYS A 832 -23.46 12.45 35.56
CA LYS A 832 -24.53 12.19 36.53
C LYS A 832 -24.05 11.51 37.82
N GLU A 833 -22.80 11.06 37.86
CA GLU A 833 -22.21 10.37 39.03
C GLU A 833 -21.47 11.33 39.98
N ILE A 834 -21.36 12.62 39.64
CA ILE A 834 -20.58 13.64 40.37
C ILE A 834 -21.46 14.71 41.01
#